data_AF-A0A1V4ISA6-F1
#
_entry.id   AF-A0A1V4ISA6-F1
#
_cell.length_a   1.000
_cell.length_b   1.000
_cell.length_c   1.000
_cell.angle_alpha   90.00
_cell.angle_beta   90.00
_cell.angle_gamma   90.00
#
_symmetry.space_group_name_H-M   'P 1'
#
loop_
_entity.id
_entity.type
_entity.pdbx_description
1 polymer ?
#
loop_
_entity_poly.entity_id
_entity_poly.type
_entity_poly.pdbx_seq_one_letter_code
_entity_poly.pdbx_strand_id
1 'polypeptide(L)'
;MWMKKISMVLCLTIFSFMTVMPTPVKAEGNDEFIIKDAVLTEYTGHEKNVVIPSTVKEIGSNAFQDNPAIEQVTIPSSVETVGIQAFDSCSALKSVTMENGVKSIEGYAFSHCTSLSSISTPTSVNDVDSSAFADTAWITNYKGDYVIVGDGVLVRYKGSDSKLTIPQNVKTIANQTFEDNSSITSVTMQAGLKTIKHDAFSGCSNLTTVTIPSTVTSIDDEAFAYTKWLKNNKDKFLIVGDQILLKYTGTDKSLTVPAKVKKIADSAFQGDTRLKKVVLPNGLIEIGNSAFYSCTQLGNIVFPSSLKTIGFMSFSNCSSLSNVSFIKNSECSQIDNYAFEKCIKLTSIMLPEKLRTIGEGVFDGCISLSKVTLSSAKKLTDIGDYAFRDCKGLGSFIMANGVKNLGEGAFTGCTKLKTVDLTSKVETIGDYTFEKCISLKKVVFSSSIASIGNDAFIGCTNLMNISVPASVQTIDQEAFENCKRLKSITGGKGVTSVGYDAFKNTSWLSNYSGDFATINGILLAYRGKNTKIAVPKGISRIESGAFENNTKITKLNIPSNVKSIGSSAFSGCSNLTNVTFKSGIKDIEEYAFYKCAKLASISLPESLNKMGEGAFADCTALKDVTLPSSHIDYPITISYEDDYENPNYGVFEDTPWQNNYDGDYIVTSDGTLLAYKGTKSDITLPDNVTSIAPLAFSYKTVDKVTVPGTVKVIGEYAFADSRVKTVVFEDGVQELGNHAFQEACTIEEIDMPESLIKFDGNKIFYWWNDDLPLIIGCKSGSEAYYYALVHDLHVKLVK
;
A
#
# COMPACT_ATOMS: atom_id res chain seq x y z
N MET A 1 -25.63 -1.20 58.74
CA MET A 1 -26.72 -2.02 59.31
C MET A 1 -28.02 -1.25 59.11
N TRP A 2 -29.09 -1.89 58.61
CA TRP A 2 -30.52 -1.45 58.52
C TRP A 2 -30.85 0.06 58.52
N MET A 3 -31.34 0.65 57.41
CA MET A 3 -32.72 0.60 56.87
C MET A 3 -33.58 1.84 57.23
N LYS A 4 -33.96 2.63 56.19
CA LYS A 4 -35.27 3.34 56.02
C LYS A 4 -35.64 4.43 57.07
N LYS A 5 -36.52 5.43 56.89
CA LYS A 5 -37.31 6.08 55.79
C LYS A 5 -37.82 7.45 56.37
N ILE A 6 -38.46 8.42 55.70
CA ILE A 6 -38.96 8.68 54.33
C ILE A 6 -39.07 10.23 54.14
N SER A 7 -39.10 10.78 52.91
CA SER A 7 -40.18 11.68 52.45
C SER A 7 -39.96 12.34 51.08
N MET A 8 -41.09 12.51 50.37
CA MET A 8 -41.35 13.03 49.01
C MET A 8 -41.11 12.01 47.87
N VAL A 9 -42.13 11.32 47.32
CA VAL A 9 -43.33 11.80 46.58
C VAL A 9 -42.90 12.44 45.25
N LEU A 10 -42.87 11.80 44.07
CA LEU A 10 -43.61 10.67 43.43
C LEU A 10 -44.80 11.10 42.55
N CYS A 11 -44.57 11.07 41.24
CA CYS A 11 -45.47 10.69 40.13
C CYS A 11 -44.58 10.56 38.87
N LEU A 12 -44.20 9.35 38.43
CA LEU A 12 -44.89 8.50 37.44
C LEU A 12 -44.85 9.11 36.02
N THR A 13 -44.36 8.41 34.97
CA THR A 13 -44.60 6.98 34.68
C THR A 13 -43.39 6.14 34.20
N ILE A 14 -43.09 5.08 34.96
CA ILE A 14 -42.84 3.69 34.54
C ILE A 14 -41.80 3.43 33.42
N PHE A 15 -40.58 3.07 33.85
CA PHE A 15 -39.79 2.00 33.22
C PHE A 15 -40.44 0.64 33.49
N SER A 16 -40.51 -0.25 32.50
CA SER A 16 -40.56 -1.70 32.75
C SER A 16 -39.18 -2.32 32.45
N PHE A 17 -38.47 -2.72 33.50
CA PHE A 17 -37.37 -3.67 33.35
C PHE A 17 -37.96 -5.05 33.10
N MET A 18 -37.89 -5.54 31.87
CA MET A 18 -38.08 -6.95 31.56
C MET A 18 -36.73 -7.51 31.13
N THR A 19 -36.06 -8.21 32.04
CA THR A 19 -34.80 -8.90 31.76
C THR A 19 -35.06 -10.11 30.89
N VAL A 20 -35.11 -9.91 29.58
CA VAL A 20 -34.74 -10.93 28.62
C VAL A 20 -33.27 -10.70 28.33
N MET A 21 -32.39 -11.60 28.79
CA MET A 21 -31.07 -11.68 28.18
C MET A 21 -31.32 -12.02 26.70
N PRO A 22 -30.72 -11.32 25.73
CA PRO A 22 -30.57 -11.95 24.44
C PRO A 22 -29.79 -13.24 24.68
N THR A 23 -30.43 -14.39 24.43
CA THR A 23 -29.69 -15.59 24.02
C THR A 23 -28.67 -15.14 22.98
N PRO A 24 -27.42 -15.65 23.00
CA PRO A 24 -26.43 -15.23 22.02
C PRO A 24 -27.00 -15.48 20.63
N VAL A 25 -27.41 -14.40 19.97
CA VAL A 25 -27.74 -14.43 18.55
C VAL A 25 -26.45 -14.89 17.88
N LYS A 26 -26.59 -15.82 16.94
CA LYS A 26 -25.45 -16.38 16.21
C LYS A 26 -24.54 -15.25 15.74
N ALA A 27 -23.24 -15.49 15.77
CA ALA A 27 -22.33 -14.75 14.92
C ALA A 27 -22.68 -15.12 13.47
N GLU A 28 -23.53 -14.32 12.85
CA GLU A 28 -23.74 -14.29 11.40
C GLU A 28 -22.77 -13.25 10.84
N GLY A 29 -22.06 -13.61 9.77
CA GLY A 29 -21.06 -12.77 9.14
C GLY A 29 -21.72 -11.53 8.57
N ASN A 30 -21.23 -10.35 8.94
CA ASN A 30 -21.70 -9.10 8.37
C ASN A 30 -20.89 -8.83 7.10
N ASP A 31 -21.04 -9.70 6.10
CA ASP A 31 -20.24 -9.75 4.88
C ASP A 31 -20.38 -8.46 4.03
N GLU A 32 -21.39 -7.65 4.31
CA GLU A 32 -21.57 -6.28 3.80
C GLU A 32 -20.48 -5.29 4.25
N PHE A 33 -19.74 -5.57 5.34
CA PHE A 33 -18.72 -4.66 5.91
C PHE A 33 -17.32 -5.24 5.78
N ILE A 34 -16.57 -4.79 4.77
CA ILE A 34 -15.20 -5.25 4.53
C ILE A 34 -14.25 -4.49 5.44
N ILE A 35 -13.83 -5.14 6.54
CA ILE A 35 -13.00 -4.53 7.59
C ILE A 35 -11.60 -5.16 7.58
N LYS A 36 -10.56 -4.34 7.42
CA LYS A 36 -9.14 -4.73 7.50
C LYS A 36 -8.47 -3.93 8.62
N ASP A 37 -7.85 -4.62 9.58
CA ASP A 37 -7.17 -4.00 10.74
C ASP A 37 -7.99 -2.95 11.52
N ALA A 38 -9.31 -3.17 11.61
CA ALA A 38 -10.33 -2.28 12.18
C ALA A 38 -10.63 -0.99 11.37
N VAL A 39 -10.10 -0.87 10.15
CA VAL A 39 -10.56 0.10 9.14
C VAL A 39 -11.66 -0.56 8.30
N LEU A 40 -12.84 0.06 8.21
CA LEU A 40 -13.87 -0.32 7.25
C LEU A 40 -13.45 0.22 5.88
N THR A 41 -12.97 -0.65 4.98
CA THR A 41 -12.44 -0.22 3.68
C THR A 41 -13.52 -0.12 2.60
N GLU A 42 -14.62 -0.86 2.75
CA GLU A 42 -15.70 -0.92 1.76
C GLU A 42 -16.99 -1.46 2.42
N TYR A 43 -18.15 -0.93 2.00
CA TYR A 43 -19.48 -1.38 2.38
C TYR A 43 -20.30 -1.71 1.14
N THR A 44 -20.65 -2.98 0.98
CA THR A 44 -21.34 -3.52 -0.20
C THR A 44 -22.85 -3.70 0.01
N GLY A 45 -23.35 -3.40 1.21
CA GLY A 45 -24.76 -3.60 1.55
C GLY A 45 -25.73 -2.61 0.91
N HIS A 46 -27.00 -3.00 0.90
CA HIS A 46 -28.09 -2.23 0.29
C HIS A 46 -29.11 -1.72 1.33
N GLU A 47 -28.79 -1.82 2.61
CA GLU A 47 -29.68 -1.39 3.69
C GLU A 47 -29.88 0.12 3.71
N LYS A 48 -31.14 0.54 3.87
CA LYS A 48 -31.49 1.97 3.94
C LYS A 48 -31.05 2.62 5.25
N ASN A 49 -30.88 1.83 6.31
CA ASN A 49 -30.54 2.30 7.65
C ASN A 49 -29.33 1.51 8.16
N VAL A 50 -28.14 2.05 7.93
CA VAL A 50 -26.87 1.37 8.24
C VAL A 50 -26.41 1.72 9.65
N VAL A 51 -26.04 0.70 10.44
CA VAL A 51 -25.37 0.88 11.73
C VAL A 51 -23.98 0.26 11.61
N ILE A 52 -22.95 1.09 11.65
CA ILE A 52 -21.57 0.61 11.49
C ILE A 52 -21.18 -0.23 12.72
N PRO A 53 -20.52 -1.40 12.54
CA PRO A 53 -20.11 -2.25 13.65
C PRO A 53 -19.16 -1.55 14.63
N SER A 54 -19.36 -1.78 15.94
CA SER A 54 -18.51 -1.24 17.02
C SER A 54 -17.08 -1.82 17.07
N THR A 55 -16.75 -2.72 16.14
CA THR A 55 -15.38 -3.20 15.88
C THR A 55 -14.58 -2.26 14.99
N VAL A 56 -15.25 -1.37 14.24
CA VAL A 56 -14.61 -0.38 13.35
C VAL A 56 -14.05 0.79 14.17
N LYS A 57 -12.81 1.16 13.87
CA LYS A 57 -12.11 2.34 14.42
C LYS A 57 -11.97 3.48 13.43
N GLU A 58 -12.01 3.19 12.14
CA GLU A 58 -11.88 4.15 11.07
C GLU A 58 -12.79 3.74 9.92
N ILE A 59 -13.51 4.69 9.35
CA ILE A 59 -14.13 4.49 8.04
C ILE A 59 -13.09 4.93 7.02
N GLY A 60 -12.60 4.00 6.22
CA GLY A 60 -11.57 4.26 5.22
C GLY A 60 -12.09 5.16 4.10
N SER A 61 -11.16 5.65 3.27
CA SER A 61 -11.51 6.48 2.12
C SER A 61 -12.42 5.71 1.15
N ASN A 62 -13.40 6.41 0.59
CA ASN A 62 -14.41 5.88 -0.35
C ASN A 62 -15.29 4.71 0.16
N ALA A 63 -15.25 4.35 1.45
CA ALA A 63 -15.84 3.10 1.94
C ALA A 63 -17.36 2.92 1.66
N PHE A 64 -18.12 4.00 1.49
CA PHE A 64 -19.53 4.01 1.08
C PHE A 64 -19.78 4.87 -0.17
N GLN A 65 -18.73 5.28 -0.90
CA GLN A 65 -18.83 6.22 -2.03
C GLN A 65 -19.86 5.75 -3.07
N ASP A 66 -20.59 6.71 -3.65
CA ASP A 66 -21.65 6.50 -4.64
C ASP A 66 -22.82 5.59 -4.22
N ASN A 67 -22.90 5.15 -2.94
CA ASN A 67 -23.95 4.23 -2.52
C ASN A 67 -25.36 4.85 -2.69
N PRO A 68 -26.24 4.25 -3.52
CA PRO A 68 -27.54 4.83 -3.87
C PRO A 68 -28.68 4.44 -2.91
N ALA A 69 -28.42 3.55 -1.95
CA ALA A 69 -29.45 2.92 -1.11
C ALA A 69 -29.53 3.51 0.30
N ILE A 70 -28.40 3.90 0.88
CA ILE A 70 -28.33 4.36 2.28
C ILE A 70 -29.11 5.67 2.42
N GLU A 71 -30.17 5.64 3.23
CA GLU A 71 -30.92 6.84 3.61
C GLU A 71 -30.49 7.39 4.98
N GLN A 72 -29.99 6.52 5.87
CA GLN A 72 -29.52 6.88 7.20
C GLN A 72 -28.29 6.06 7.58
N VAL A 73 -27.30 6.68 8.23
CA VAL A 73 -26.16 5.98 8.83
C VAL A 73 -25.93 6.38 10.29
N THR A 74 -25.62 5.39 11.13
CA THR A 74 -25.18 5.55 12.52
C THR A 74 -23.73 5.12 12.66
N ILE A 75 -22.88 6.05 13.06
CA ILE A 75 -21.43 5.86 13.26
C ILE A 75 -21.17 5.70 14.77
N PRO A 76 -20.68 4.53 15.23
CA PRO A 76 -20.54 4.22 16.66
C PRO A 76 -19.33 4.90 17.29
N SER A 77 -19.34 4.96 18.62
CA SER A 77 -18.30 5.58 19.46
C SER A 77 -16.93 4.89 19.43
N SER A 78 -16.81 3.77 18.71
CA SER A 78 -15.52 3.13 18.40
C SER A 78 -14.77 3.79 17.25
N VAL A 79 -15.49 4.45 16.33
CA VAL A 79 -14.90 5.13 15.16
C VAL A 79 -14.29 6.45 15.59
N GLU A 80 -13.01 6.67 15.30
CA GLU A 80 -12.28 7.90 15.58
C GLU A 80 -12.18 8.82 14.37
N THR A 81 -12.18 8.27 13.14
CA THR A 81 -12.01 9.02 11.89
C THR A 81 -13.03 8.58 10.83
N VAL A 82 -13.60 9.55 10.12
CA VAL A 82 -14.34 9.34 8.86
C VAL A 82 -13.45 9.81 7.70
N GLY A 83 -12.98 8.88 6.88
CA GLY A 83 -11.96 9.10 5.85
C GLY A 83 -12.40 9.92 4.64
N ILE A 84 -11.45 10.16 3.74
CA ILE A 84 -11.62 11.02 2.56
C ILE A 84 -12.69 10.40 1.65
N GLN A 85 -13.66 11.21 1.23
CA GLN A 85 -14.77 10.75 0.37
C GLN A 85 -15.57 9.54 0.89
N ALA A 86 -15.51 9.24 2.20
CA ALA A 86 -16.08 8.02 2.78
C ALA A 86 -17.56 7.77 2.44
N PHE A 87 -18.37 8.82 2.27
CA PHE A 87 -19.76 8.81 1.82
C PHE A 87 -19.98 9.81 0.66
N ASP A 88 -18.95 10.12 -0.13
CA ASP A 88 -19.09 11.03 -1.27
C ASP A 88 -20.14 10.49 -2.24
N SER A 89 -20.96 11.38 -2.80
CA SER A 89 -22.04 11.05 -3.74
C SER A 89 -23.10 10.05 -3.25
N CYS A 90 -23.23 9.77 -1.94
CA CYS A 90 -24.38 9.04 -1.38
C CYS A 90 -25.69 9.84 -1.52
N SER A 91 -26.23 9.91 -2.74
CA SER A 91 -27.31 10.83 -3.11
C SER A 91 -28.64 10.58 -2.37
N ALA A 92 -28.85 9.36 -1.88
CA ALA A 92 -30.02 8.97 -1.08
C ALA A 92 -29.88 9.29 0.43
N LEU A 93 -28.67 9.58 0.92
CA LEU A 93 -28.39 9.78 2.35
C LEU A 93 -29.09 11.04 2.85
N LYS A 94 -30.05 10.88 3.77
CA LYS A 94 -30.87 11.96 4.33
C LYS A 94 -30.37 12.43 5.70
N SER A 95 -29.82 11.51 6.50
CA SER A 95 -29.33 11.84 7.85
C SER A 95 -28.15 11.00 8.33
N VAL A 96 -27.23 11.66 9.03
CA VAL A 96 -26.07 11.04 9.67
C VAL A 96 -26.11 11.26 11.18
N THR A 97 -26.00 10.17 11.94
CA THR A 97 -25.87 10.18 13.41
C THR A 97 -24.48 9.70 13.80
N MET A 98 -23.73 10.51 14.54
CA MET A 98 -22.40 10.17 15.05
C MET A 98 -22.42 10.10 16.58
N GLU A 99 -22.00 8.97 17.15
CA GLU A 99 -21.79 8.83 18.59
C GLU A 99 -20.49 9.50 19.05
N ASN A 100 -20.42 9.80 20.35
CA ASN A 100 -19.27 10.47 20.98
C ASN A 100 -18.04 9.54 21.05
N GLY A 101 -17.29 9.54 19.95
CA GLY A 101 -16.04 8.82 19.69
C GLY A 101 -15.32 9.39 18.46
N VAL A 102 -16.08 9.78 17.43
CA VAL A 102 -15.58 10.40 16.19
C VAL A 102 -14.85 11.70 16.50
N LYS A 103 -13.61 11.84 16.04
CA LYS A 103 -12.69 12.97 16.29
C LYS A 103 -12.44 13.77 15.03
N SER A 104 -12.17 13.08 13.92
CA SER A 104 -11.88 13.67 12.59
C SER A 104 -12.95 13.31 11.56
N ILE A 105 -13.19 14.24 10.65
CA ILE A 105 -14.00 14.06 9.43
C ILE A 105 -13.21 14.69 8.27
N GLU A 106 -12.65 13.85 7.42
CA GLU A 106 -11.68 14.23 6.40
C GLU A 106 -12.32 14.88 5.15
N GLY A 107 -11.48 15.28 4.20
CA GLY A 107 -11.89 15.94 2.96
C GLY A 107 -12.98 15.18 2.20
N TYR A 108 -14.01 15.90 1.76
CA TYR A 108 -15.15 15.39 0.98
C TYR A 108 -15.93 14.22 1.62
N ALA A 109 -15.74 13.91 2.91
CA ALA A 109 -16.29 12.71 3.56
C ALA A 109 -17.81 12.48 3.40
N PHE A 110 -18.61 13.53 3.22
CA PHE A 110 -20.05 13.48 2.89
C PHE A 110 -20.37 14.46 1.74
N SER A 111 -19.42 14.71 0.84
CA SER A 111 -19.62 15.57 -0.31
C SER A 111 -20.70 15.00 -1.24
N HIS A 112 -21.34 15.87 -2.02
CA HIS A 112 -22.39 15.50 -3.00
C HIS A 112 -23.58 14.67 -2.46
N CYS A 113 -23.71 14.50 -1.13
CA CYS A 113 -24.90 13.92 -0.49
C CYS A 113 -26.09 14.89 -0.61
N THR A 114 -26.65 14.99 -1.81
CA THR A 114 -27.67 16.01 -2.16
C THR A 114 -28.98 15.86 -1.39
N SER A 115 -29.28 14.69 -0.80
CA SER A 115 -30.41 14.51 0.12
C SER A 115 -30.09 14.81 1.59
N LEU A 116 -28.81 14.94 1.97
CA LEU A 116 -28.38 14.99 3.38
C LEU A 116 -28.81 16.32 3.97
N SER A 117 -29.86 16.30 4.78
CA SER A 117 -30.54 17.50 5.28
C SER A 117 -30.44 17.65 6.81
N SER A 118 -30.03 16.59 7.51
CA SER A 118 -29.81 16.57 8.95
C SER A 118 -28.51 15.86 9.31
N ILE A 119 -27.65 16.49 10.10
CA ILE A 119 -26.46 15.85 10.66
C ILE A 119 -26.33 16.23 12.14
N SER A 120 -26.00 15.24 12.97
CA SER A 120 -25.69 15.41 14.39
C SER A 120 -24.24 15.03 14.65
N THR A 121 -23.38 16.03 14.83
CA THR A 121 -21.97 15.85 15.20
C THR A 121 -21.78 15.90 16.72
N PRO A 122 -21.08 14.94 17.33
CA PRO A 122 -20.82 14.88 18.76
C PRO A 122 -19.70 15.86 19.17
N THR A 123 -19.62 16.17 20.46
CA THR A 123 -18.55 17.00 21.04
C THR A 123 -17.16 16.37 21.01
N SER A 124 -17.03 15.12 20.56
CA SER A 124 -15.72 14.53 20.25
C SER A 124 -15.14 15.05 18.93
N VAL A 125 -15.98 15.49 17.98
CA VAL A 125 -15.52 16.01 16.67
C VAL A 125 -14.83 17.36 16.90
N ASN A 126 -13.53 17.40 16.58
CA ASN A 126 -12.66 18.55 16.83
C ASN A 126 -11.71 18.86 15.65
N ASP A 127 -11.59 17.93 14.70
CA ASP A 127 -10.99 18.15 13.40
C ASP A 127 -12.02 17.84 12.31
N VAL A 128 -12.17 18.74 11.33
CA VAL A 128 -13.11 18.61 10.22
C VAL A 128 -12.57 19.41 9.05
N ASP A 129 -12.55 18.82 7.86
CA ASP A 129 -12.23 19.55 6.63
C ASP A 129 -13.43 20.39 6.15
N SER A 130 -13.22 21.59 5.57
CA SER A 130 -14.35 22.40 5.10
C SER A 130 -15.09 21.81 3.89
N SER A 131 -14.43 20.94 3.13
CA SER A 131 -15.02 20.19 2.01
C SER A 131 -15.86 18.99 2.48
N ALA A 132 -15.73 18.57 3.75
CA ALA A 132 -16.38 17.36 4.28
C ALA A 132 -17.91 17.30 4.08
N PHE A 133 -18.57 18.46 3.92
CA PHE A 133 -20.01 18.58 3.69
C PHE A 133 -20.36 19.38 2.43
N ALA A 134 -19.44 19.48 1.47
CA ALA A 134 -19.65 20.18 0.20
C ALA A 134 -20.90 19.65 -0.54
N ASP A 135 -21.65 20.57 -1.15
CA ASP A 135 -22.84 20.28 -1.97
C ASP A 135 -23.93 19.39 -1.33
N THR A 136 -23.97 19.35 0.01
CA THR A 136 -25.06 18.75 0.78
C THR A 136 -26.30 19.65 0.86
N ALA A 137 -27.49 19.07 0.97
CA ALA A 137 -28.70 19.84 1.26
C ALA A 137 -28.65 20.55 2.62
N TRP A 138 -27.91 20.01 3.59
CA TRP A 138 -27.72 20.56 4.92
C TRP A 138 -26.92 21.86 4.85
N ILE A 139 -25.74 21.86 4.22
CA ILE A 139 -24.98 23.10 3.98
C ILE A 139 -25.80 24.08 3.14
N THR A 140 -26.45 23.62 2.07
CA THR A 140 -27.23 24.49 1.17
C THR A 140 -28.36 25.21 1.91
N ASN A 141 -29.14 24.49 2.71
CA ASN A 141 -30.29 25.03 3.44
C ASN A 141 -29.95 25.71 4.77
N TYR A 142 -28.71 25.56 5.28
CA TYR A 142 -28.25 26.18 6.53
C TYR A 142 -28.54 27.69 6.58
N LYS A 143 -29.18 28.15 7.65
CA LYS A 143 -29.73 29.51 7.79
C LYS A 143 -28.84 30.52 8.51
N GLY A 144 -27.77 30.07 9.16
CA GLY A 144 -26.79 30.95 9.80
C GLY A 144 -25.60 31.27 8.90
N ASP A 145 -24.88 32.34 9.21
CA ASP A 145 -23.67 32.73 8.46
C ASP A 145 -22.46 31.85 8.79
N TYR A 146 -22.41 31.30 10.00
CA TYR A 146 -21.29 30.49 10.50
C TYR A 146 -21.75 29.04 10.67
N VAL A 147 -21.26 28.12 9.84
CA VAL A 147 -21.54 26.69 9.97
C VAL A 147 -20.58 26.10 10.99
N ILE A 148 -21.08 25.82 12.19
CA ILE A 148 -20.29 25.31 13.32
C ILE A 148 -20.77 23.90 13.67
N VAL A 149 -19.83 22.96 13.83
CA VAL A 149 -20.07 21.54 14.15
C VAL A 149 -19.21 21.09 15.35
N GLY A 150 -19.54 19.93 15.92
CA GLY A 150 -18.76 19.30 16.99
C GLY A 150 -18.49 20.20 18.19
N ASP A 151 -17.26 20.19 18.71
CA ASP A 151 -16.83 21.05 19.82
C ASP A 151 -16.48 22.49 19.39
N GLY A 152 -17.27 23.08 18.48
CA GLY A 152 -17.05 24.44 18.00
C GLY A 152 -16.05 24.54 16.83
N VAL A 153 -16.06 23.57 15.93
CA VAL A 153 -15.30 23.63 14.66
C VAL A 153 -16.12 24.44 13.65
N LEU A 154 -15.61 25.61 13.24
CA LEU A 154 -16.18 26.39 12.15
C LEU A 154 -15.68 25.83 10.82
N VAL A 155 -16.59 25.24 10.04
CA VAL A 155 -16.27 24.54 8.78
C VAL A 155 -16.59 25.34 7.52
N ARG A 156 -17.53 26.29 7.60
CA ARG A 156 -17.89 27.12 6.44
C ARG A 156 -18.47 28.47 6.87
N TYR A 157 -18.20 29.50 6.07
CA TYR A 157 -18.89 30.79 6.16
C TYR A 157 -19.82 30.99 4.97
N LYS A 158 -21.07 31.35 5.24
CA LYS A 158 -22.15 31.60 4.26
C LYS A 158 -22.66 33.05 4.25
N GLY A 159 -22.21 33.88 5.19
CA GLY A 159 -22.61 35.29 5.25
C GLY A 159 -21.92 36.15 4.19
N SER A 160 -22.26 37.43 4.17
CA SER A 160 -21.76 38.43 3.22
C SER A 160 -21.04 39.62 3.88
N ASP A 161 -20.75 39.54 5.17
CA ASP A 161 -20.11 40.62 5.91
C ASP A 161 -18.63 40.78 5.51
N SER A 162 -18.27 41.99 5.08
CA SER A 162 -16.86 42.35 4.84
C SER A 162 -16.04 42.52 6.13
N LYS A 163 -16.66 42.46 7.31
CA LYS A 163 -16.01 42.65 8.63
C LYS A 163 -16.51 41.62 9.63
N LEU A 164 -15.76 40.52 9.77
CA LEU A 164 -16.18 39.38 10.57
C LEU A 164 -15.81 39.53 12.04
N THR A 165 -16.69 39.00 12.90
CA THR A 165 -16.38 38.66 14.29
C THR A 165 -16.70 37.20 14.49
N ILE A 166 -15.67 36.37 14.68
CA ILE A 166 -15.83 34.92 14.85
C ILE A 166 -16.57 34.65 16.17
N PRO A 167 -17.63 33.81 16.20
CA PRO A 167 -18.39 33.55 17.42
C PRO A 167 -17.56 32.98 18.58
N GLN A 168 -17.93 33.32 19.83
CA GLN A 168 -17.21 32.91 21.06
C GLN A 168 -17.10 31.39 21.24
N ASN A 169 -18.06 30.64 20.71
CA ASN A 169 -18.12 29.17 20.80
C ASN A 169 -17.23 28.47 19.77
N VAL A 170 -16.56 29.19 18.85
CA VAL A 170 -15.61 28.60 17.91
C VAL A 170 -14.27 28.35 18.60
N LYS A 171 -13.83 27.09 18.59
CA LYS A 171 -12.53 26.63 19.10
C LYS A 171 -11.53 26.34 17.96
N THR A 172 -12.01 25.91 16.81
CA THR A 172 -11.19 25.63 15.62
C THR A 172 -11.80 26.31 14.40
N ILE A 173 -10.98 26.93 13.55
CA ILE A 173 -11.34 27.28 12.17
C ILE A 173 -10.73 26.21 11.28
N ALA A 174 -11.56 25.49 10.53
CA ALA A 174 -11.19 24.36 9.69
C ALA A 174 -10.34 24.75 8.46
N ASN A 175 -9.77 23.74 7.79
CA ASN A 175 -9.06 23.91 6.52
C ASN A 175 -9.90 24.76 5.55
N GLN A 176 -9.32 25.71 4.84
CA GLN A 176 -9.98 26.46 3.73
C GLN A 176 -11.32 27.18 4.07
N THR A 177 -11.70 27.32 5.34
CA THR A 177 -13.03 27.84 5.78
C THR A 177 -13.47 29.16 5.12
N PHE A 178 -12.50 30.04 4.84
CA PHE A 178 -12.69 31.33 4.17
C PHE A 178 -11.77 31.50 2.95
N GLU A 179 -11.31 30.39 2.35
CA GLU A 179 -10.41 30.43 1.19
C GLU A 179 -10.99 31.27 0.04
N ASP A 180 -10.11 32.02 -0.63
CA ASP A 180 -10.40 32.92 -1.76
C ASP A 180 -11.52 33.96 -1.52
N ASN A 181 -11.97 34.15 -0.28
CA ASN A 181 -13.05 35.06 0.05
C ASN A 181 -12.57 36.53 0.00
N SER A 182 -12.56 37.07 -1.22
CA SER A 182 -12.19 38.43 -1.55
C SER A 182 -13.15 39.50 -1.00
N SER A 183 -14.29 39.13 -0.39
CA SER A 183 -15.19 40.11 0.25
C SER A 183 -14.73 40.53 1.64
N ILE A 184 -13.97 39.67 2.34
CA ILE A 184 -13.55 39.91 3.72
C ILE A 184 -12.40 40.93 3.75
N THR A 185 -12.58 41.98 4.55
CA THR A 185 -11.60 43.06 4.75
C THR A 185 -10.99 43.08 6.15
N SER A 186 -11.71 42.58 7.15
CA SER A 186 -11.21 42.43 8.53
C SER A 186 -11.83 41.25 9.26
N VAL A 187 -11.08 40.60 10.15
CA VAL A 187 -11.54 39.49 11.00
C VAL A 187 -11.12 39.74 12.46
N THR A 188 -12.07 39.62 13.38
CA THR A 188 -11.84 39.64 14.83
C THR A 188 -12.15 38.28 15.43
N MET A 189 -11.12 37.57 15.89
CA MET A 189 -11.27 36.28 16.56
C MET A 189 -11.45 36.47 18.07
N GLN A 190 -12.28 35.62 18.68
CA GLN A 190 -12.78 35.81 20.04
C GLN A 190 -12.17 34.84 21.06
N ALA A 191 -12.34 35.16 22.34
CA ALA A 191 -11.74 34.47 23.48
C ALA A 191 -12.33 33.06 23.69
N GLY A 192 -11.82 32.11 22.92
CA GLY A 192 -12.27 30.71 22.86
C GLY A 192 -11.49 29.94 21.81
N LEU A 193 -11.17 30.60 20.69
CA LEU A 193 -10.41 30.05 19.57
C LEU A 193 -9.02 29.55 20.01
N LYS A 194 -8.68 28.32 19.57
CA LYS A 194 -7.45 27.59 19.86
C LYS A 194 -6.61 27.32 18.61
N THR A 195 -7.27 27.02 17.49
CA THR A 195 -6.61 26.50 16.30
C THR A 195 -7.14 27.19 15.05
N ILE A 196 -6.23 27.52 14.13
CA ILE A 196 -6.53 28.00 12.78
C ILE A 196 -5.80 27.06 11.82
N LYS A 197 -6.56 26.26 11.08
CA LYS A 197 -6.04 25.19 10.22
C LYS A 197 -5.54 25.71 8.86
N HIS A 198 -5.05 24.79 8.02
CA HIS A 198 -4.42 25.04 6.72
C HIS A 198 -5.32 25.87 5.80
N ASP A 199 -4.73 26.84 5.08
CA ASP A 199 -5.42 27.72 4.14
C ASP A 199 -6.70 28.44 4.64
N ALA A 200 -6.97 28.47 5.95
CA ALA A 200 -8.25 28.92 6.52
C ALA A 200 -8.69 30.33 6.08
N PHE A 201 -7.74 31.24 5.81
CA PHE A 201 -7.94 32.55 5.18
C PHE A 201 -6.96 32.77 4.00
N SER A 202 -6.53 31.70 3.35
CA SER A 202 -5.76 31.78 2.10
C SER A 202 -6.58 32.48 1.03
N GLY A 203 -5.92 33.18 0.09
CA GLY A 203 -6.62 33.84 -1.01
C GLY A 203 -7.54 35.02 -0.63
N CYS A 204 -7.75 35.31 0.66
CA CYS A 204 -8.50 36.46 1.20
C CYS A 204 -7.80 37.80 0.86
N SER A 205 -7.79 38.16 -0.42
CA SER A 205 -6.93 39.18 -1.04
C SER A 205 -7.28 40.61 -0.64
N ASN A 206 -8.41 40.83 0.03
CA ASN A 206 -8.81 42.11 0.61
C ASN A 206 -8.69 42.18 2.14
N LEU A 207 -8.33 41.07 2.82
CA LEU A 207 -8.15 41.03 4.27
C LEU A 207 -6.93 41.87 4.66
N THR A 208 -7.16 42.95 5.40
CA THR A 208 -6.13 43.91 5.84
C THR A 208 -5.93 43.98 7.35
N THR A 209 -6.93 43.55 8.13
CA THR A 209 -6.91 43.62 9.60
C THR A 209 -7.34 42.28 10.19
N VAL A 210 -6.44 41.63 10.95
CA VAL A 210 -6.74 40.40 11.69
C VAL A 210 -6.41 40.61 13.16
N THR A 211 -7.35 40.28 14.05
CA THR A 211 -7.12 40.24 15.50
C THR A 211 -7.17 38.79 15.97
N ILE A 212 -6.03 38.26 16.43
CA ILE A 212 -5.86 36.88 16.92
C ILE A 212 -5.71 36.90 18.45
N PRO A 213 -6.60 36.26 19.23
CA PRO A 213 -6.53 36.27 20.68
C PRO A 213 -5.40 35.36 21.19
N SER A 214 -4.90 35.65 22.39
CA SER A 214 -3.83 34.87 23.06
C SER A 214 -4.20 33.42 23.40
N THR A 215 -5.46 33.03 23.18
CA THR A 215 -5.92 31.65 23.33
C THR A 215 -5.52 30.75 22.16
N VAL A 216 -5.16 31.30 21.01
CA VAL A 216 -4.74 30.55 19.80
C VAL A 216 -3.34 29.97 20.01
N THR A 217 -3.26 28.64 20.01
CA THR A 217 -2.03 27.88 20.25
C THR A 217 -1.46 27.21 19.01
N SER A 218 -2.26 27.00 17.96
CA SER A 218 -1.74 26.65 16.62
C SER A 218 -2.33 27.54 15.53
N ILE A 219 -1.49 27.82 14.55
CA ILE A 219 -1.80 28.36 13.24
C ILE A 219 -0.96 27.52 12.29
N ASP A 220 -1.61 26.83 11.37
CA ASP A 220 -0.98 25.83 10.50
C ASP A 220 -0.60 26.48 9.15
N ASP A 221 0.07 25.75 8.25
CA ASP A 221 0.68 26.32 7.04
C ASP A 221 -0.31 27.10 6.16
N GLU A 222 0.19 28.17 5.53
CA GLU A 222 -0.53 29.04 4.60
C GLU A 222 -1.92 29.57 5.05
N ALA A 223 -2.29 29.44 6.33
CA ALA A 223 -3.58 29.87 6.90
C ALA A 223 -3.95 31.35 6.69
N PHE A 224 -3.00 32.20 6.31
CA PHE A 224 -3.19 33.61 5.91
C PHE A 224 -2.42 33.98 4.62
N ALA A 225 -2.12 32.99 3.78
CA ALA A 225 -1.42 33.18 2.52
C ALA A 225 -2.16 34.15 1.60
N TYR A 226 -1.39 34.85 0.76
CA TYR A 226 -1.91 35.80 -0.23
C TYR A 226 -2.77 36.97 0.32
N THR A 227 -2.97 37.08 1.64
CA THR A 227 -3.70 38.18 2.28
C THR A 227 -2.92 39.49 2.24
N LYS A 228 -3.62 40.63 2.13
CA LYS A 228 -3.01 41.97 2.27
C LYS A 228 -2.46 42.19 3.68
N TRP A 229 -3.08 41.59 4.71
CA TRP A 229 -2.64 41.65 6.09
C TRP A 229 -1.22 41.06 6.24
N LEU A 230 -0.99 39.82 5.79
CA LEU A 230 0.32 39.15 5.90
C LEU A 230 1.36 39.69 4.91
N LYS A 231 0.92 40.23 3.77
CA LYS A 231 1.80 40.84 2.74
C LYS A 231 2.29 42.23 3.14
N ASN A 232 1.42 43.06 3.70
CA ASN A 232 1.72 44.47 4.03
C ASN A 232 2.11 44.68 5.50
N ASN A 233 2.21 43.60 6.29
CA ASN A 233 2.63 43.68 7.69
C ASN A 233 4.04 44.28 7.81
N LYS A 234 4.21 45.24 8.73
CA LYS A 234 5.47 45.97 8.95
C LYS A 234 6.21 45.52 10.22
N ASP A 235 5.63 44.59 10.99
CA ASP A 235 6.28 44.05 12.17
C ASP A 235 7.40 43.13 11.73
N LYS A 236 8.62 43.51 12.11
CA LYS A 236 9.84 42.72 11.90
C LYS A 236 9.69 41.27 12.37
N PHE A 237 8.98 41.09 13.49
CA PHE A 237 8.56 39.81 14.04
C PHE A 237 7.05 39.87 14.29
N LEU A 238 6.25 39.34 13.36
CA LEU A 238 4.81 39.24 13.52
C LEU A 238 4.50 38.14 14.54
N ILE A 239 4.21 38.52 15.78
CA ILE A 239 3.95 37.60 16.89
C ILE A 239 2.48 37.70 17.32
N VAL A 240 1.77 36.57 17.25
CA VAL A 240 0.32 36.43 17.47
C VAL A 240 0.02 35.26 18.42
N GLY A 241 -1.25 35.07 18.80
CA GLY A 241 -1.68 33.93 19.62
C GLY A 241 -0.94 33.81 20.97
N ASP A 242 -0.73 32.59 21.44
CA ASP A 242 0.18 32.29 22.56
C ASP A 242 1.65 32.36 22.13
N GLN A 243 2.06 33.55 21.70
CA GLN A 243 3.45 33.90 21.39
C GLN A 243 4.03 33.06 20.23
N ILE A 244 3.22 32.88 19.18
CA ILE A 244 3.57 32.27 17.91
C ILE A 244 4.24 33.34 17.03
N LEU A 245 5.48 33.12 16.57
CA LEU A 245 6.09 33.93 15.52
C LEU A 245 5.54 33.43 14.17
N LEU A 246 4.56 34.14 13.62
CA LEU A 246 3.90 33.79 12.37
C LEU A 246 4.75 34.14 11.15
N LYS A 247 5.48 35.26 11.19
CA LYS A 247 6.31 35.71 10.06
C LYS A 247 7.44 36.63 10.50
N TYR A 248 8.61 36.45 9.88
CA TYR A 248 9.71 37.40 9.92
C TYR A 248 9.73 38.22 8.62
N THR A 249 9.75 39.56 8.74
CA THR A 249 9.77 40.50 7.60
C THR A 249 11.05 41.33 7.53
N GLY A 250 11.98 41.10 8.47
CA GLY A 250 13.22 41.86 8.58
C GLY A 250 14.22 41.59 7.45
N THR A 251 15.39 42.21 7.55
CA THR A 251 16.47 42.13 6.55
C THR A 251 17.83 41.81 7.17
N ASP A 252 17.85 41.36 8.44
CA ASP A 252 19.09 41.13 9.17
C ASP A 252 19.80 39.87 8.69
N LYS A 253 21.13 39.95 8.56
CA LYS A 253 21.98 38.76 8.33
C LYS A 253 22.17 37.94 9.62
N SER A 254 21.87 38.50 10.78
CA SER A 254 21.94 37.84 12.08
C SER A 254 20.90 38.42 13.02
N LEU A 255 20.10 37.58 13.67
CA LEU A 255 19.03 38.02 14.57
C LEU A 255 18.91 37.16 15.83
N THR A 256 18.24 37.72 16.83
CA THR A 256 17.74 37.00 18.01
C THR A 256 16.23 37.05 17.97
N VAL A 257 15.58 35.88 18.00
CA VAL A 257 14.13 35.77 18.08
C VAL A 257 13.66 36.25 19.47
N PRO A 258 12.59 37.06 19.61
CA PRO A 258 12.18 37.61 20.89
C PRO A 258 11.92 36.53 21.96
N ALA A 259 12.41 36.76 23.18
CA ALA A 259 12.42 35.77 24.27
C ALA A 259 11.04 35.20 24.67
N LYS A 260 9.96 35.90 24.31
CA LYS A 260 8.57 35.46 24.55
C LYS A 260 8.11 34.36 23.58
N VAL A 261 8.74 34.20 22.41
CA VAL A 261 8.27 33.29 21.36
C VAL A 261 8.35 31.83 21.82
N LYS A 262 7.22 31.12 21.73
CA LYS A 262 7.07 29.70 22.09
C LYS A 262 7.02 28.77 20.87
N LYS A 263 6.41 29.20 19.77
CA LYS A 263 6.33 28.48 18.49
C LYS A 263 6.84 29.39 17.38
N ILE A 264 7.70 28.87 16.51
CA ILE A 264 7.91 29.46 15.18
C ILE A 264 6.91 28.75 14.26
N ALA A 265 6.02 29.52 13.64
CA ALA A 265 5.00 28.96 12.76
C ALA A 265 5.60 28.40 11.47
N ASP A 266 4.75 27.72 10.72
CA ASP A 266 5.06 27.20 9.41
C ASP A 266 5.47 28.36 8.47
N SER A 267 6.44 28.08 7.61
CA SER A 267 6.99 29.02 6.61
C SER A 267 7.52 30.38 7.13
N ALA A 268 7.66 30.58 8.45
CA ALA A 268 7.88 31.90 9.07
C ALA A 268 9.17 32.65 8.65
N PHE A 269 10.22 31.95 8.22
CA PHE A 269 11.46 32.48 7.62
C PHE A 269 11.73 31.88 6.22
N GLN A 270 10.74 31.25 5.59
CA GLN A 270 10.89 30.55 4.31
C GLN A 270 11.52 31.48 3.25
N GLY A 271 12.55 30.97 2.56
CA GLY A 271 13.24 31.67 1.49
C GLY A 271 14.12 32.85 1.92
N ASP A 272 14.43 33.07 3.21
CA ASP A 272 15.38 34.12 3.60
C ASP A 272 16.83 33.75 3.26
N THR A 273 17.18 33.96 2.00
CA THR A 273 18.51 33.80 1.40
C THR A 273 19.56 34.82 1.90
N ARG A 274 19.27 35.62 2.93
CA ARG A 274 20.20 36.60 3.54
C ARG A 274 20.59 36.22 4.95
N LEU A 275 19.72 35.49 5.65
CA LEU A 275 19.84 35.11 7.04
C LEU A 275 21.01 34.14 7.24
N LYS A 276 22.03 34.54 8.00
CA LYS A 276 23.24 33.72 8.28
C LYS A 276 23.23 33.07 9.65
N LYS A 277 22.57 33.70 10.62
CA LYS A 277 22.56 33.27 12.02
C LYS A 277 21.24 33.62 12.70
N VAL A 278 20.68 32.65 13.41
CA VAL A 278 19.51 32.82 14.28
C VAL A 278 19.90 32.42 15.70
N VAL A 279 19.48 33.23 16.68
CA VAL A 279 19.48 32.84 18.09
C VAL A 279 18.03 32.58 18.49
N LEU A 280 17.72 31.32 18.78
CA LEU A 280 16.41 30.86 19.24
C LEU A 280 16.25 31.13 20.76
N PRO A 281 15.02 31.37 21.26
CA PRO A 281 14.80 31.68 22.66
C PRO A 281 14.73 30.41 23.52
N ASN A 282 15.17 30.50 24.79
CA ASN A 282 15.19 29.37 25.74
C ASN A 282 13.82 28.78 26.11
N GLY A 283 12.73 29.42 25.68
CA GLY A 283 11.34 28.96 25.87
C GLY A 283 10.69 28.42 24.60
N LEU A 284 11.42 28.27 23.50
CA LEU A 284 10.89 27.72 22.25
C LEU A 284 10.54 26.23 22.42
N ILE A 285 9.31 25.87 22.10
CA ILE A 285 8.74 24.53 22.21
C ILE A 285 8.73 23.84 20.84
N GLU A 286 8.53 24.60 19.76
CA GLU A 286 8.21 24.06 18.44
C GLU A 286 8.77 24.95 17.30
N ILE A 287 9.23 24.29 16.24
CA ILE A 287 9.54 24.89 14.93
C ILE A 287 8.65 24.21 13.91
N GLY A 288 7.79 24.99 13.26
CA GLY A 288 6.81 24.54 12.26
C GLY A 288 7.39 24.04 10.94
N ASN A 289 6.50 23.60 10.07
CA ASN A 289 6.82 23.07 8.74
C ASN A 289 7.40 24.16 7.84
N SER A 290 8.39 23.83 7.01
CA SER A 290 9.07 24.77 6.10
C SER A 290 9.62 26.06 6.75
N ALA A 291 9.70 26.14 8.08
CA ALA A 291 9.91 27.38 8.82
C ALA A 291 11.20 28.14 8.45
N PHE A 292 12.26 27.42 8.04
CA PHE A 292 13.49 27.97 7.48
C PHE A 292 13.82 27.34 6.10
N TYR A 293 12.84 26.76 5.41
CA TYR A 293 13.03 26.15 4.09
C TYR A 293 13.70 27.13 3.13
N SER A 294 14.72 26.66 2.42
CA SER A 294 15.54 27.48 1.51
C SER A 294 16.21 28.72 2.14
N CYS A 295 16.48 28.73 3.45
CA CYS A 295 17.40 29.69 4.08
C CYS A 295 18.87 29.40 3.70
N THR A 296 19.20 29.54 2.41
CA THR A 296 20.46 29.07 1.79
C THR A 296 21.75 29.63 2.40
N GLN A 297 21.69 30.72 3.17
CA GLN A 297 22.84 31.34 3.82
C GLN A 297 22.96 31.03 5.32
N LEU A 298 21.99 30.33 5.93
CA LEU A 298 21.99 29.99 7.35
C LEU A 298 23.15 29.04 7.65
N GLY A 299 24.17 29.51 8.38
CA GLY A 299 25.42 28.77 8.55
C GLY A 299 25.44 27.81 9.74
N ASN A 300 24.73 28.16 10.80
CA ASN A 300 24.72 27.42 12.07
C ASN A 300 23.38 27.59 12.80
N ILE A 301 22.96 26.57 13.55
CA ILE A 301 21.83 26.65 14.48
C ILE A 301 22.09 25.89 15.79
N VAL A 302 21.54 26.43 16.87
CA VAL A 302 21.60 25.85 18.22
C VAL A 302 20.17 25.75 18.74
N PHE A 303 19.68 24.53 18.93
CA PHE A 303 18.33 24.27 19.42
C PHE A 303 18.28 24.34 20.95
N PRO A 304 17.33 25.12 21.53
CA PRO A 304 17.22 25.27 22.98
C PRO A 304 16.75 23.96 23.63
N SER A 305 17.03 23.79 24.93
CA SER A 305 16.68 22.56 25.64
C SER A 305 15.16 22.32 25.73
N SER A 306 14.35 23.38 25.64
CA SER A 306 12.88 23.33 25.67
C SER A 306 12.23 22.81 24.38
N LEU A 307 12.97 22.79 23.26
CA LEU A 307 12.42 22.43 21.95
C LEU A 307 12.03 20.95 21.95
N LYS A 308 10.79 20.65 21.54
CA LYS A 308 10.22 19.29 21.48
C LYS A 308 10.18 18.73 20.06
N THR A 309 9.82 19.59 19.10
CA THR A 309 9.49 19.22 17.71
C THR A 309 10.20 20.13 16.70
N ILE A 310 10.62 19.53 15.59
CA ILE A 310 11.18 20.19 14.40
C ILE A 310 10.36 19.66 13.22
N GLY A 311 9.56 20.53 12.58
CA GLY A 311 8.57 20.15 11.57
C GLY A 311 9.12 19.78 10.20
N PHE A 312 8.20 19.37 9.33
CA PHE A 312 8.42 18.89 7.96
C PHE A 312 9.20 19.91 7.13
N MET A 313 10.24 19.47 6.40
CA MET A 313 11.09 20.35 5.56
C MET A 313 11.67 21.61 6.24
N SER A 314 11.62 21.71 7.57
CA SER A 314 11.84 22.98 8.29
C SER A 314 13.21 23.62 8.07
N PHE A 315 14.25 22.85 7.74
CA PHE A 315 15.57 23.34 7.28
C PHE A 315 15.98 22.75 5.91
N SER A 316 15.05 22.19 5.13
CA SER A 316 15.37 21.70 3.78
C SER A 316 15.94 22.84 2.90
N ASN A 317 16.90 22.49 2.05
CA ASN A 317 17.67 23.42 1.21
C ASN A 317 18.42 24.55 1.96
N CYS A 318 18.68 24.40 3.26
CA CYS A 318 19.63 25.25 4.00
C CYS A 318 21.09 24.94 3.60
N SER A 319 21.44 25.22 2.35
CA SER A 319 22.70 24.76 1.71
C SER A 319 24.00 25.31 2.30
N SER A 320 23.94 26.32 3.19
CA SER A 320 25.10 26.76 3.99
C SER A 320 25.17 26.20 5.40
N LEU A 321 24.15 25.45 5.84
CA LEU A 321 24.06 24.93 7.20
C LEU A 321 25.12 23.87 7.41
N SER A 322 26.07 24.18 8.29
CA SER A 322 27.29 23.38 8.51
C SER A 322 27.38 22.78 9.91
N ASN A 323 26.67 23.38 10.86
CA ASN A 323 26.64 22.99 12.27
C ASN A 323 25.21 23.07 12.82
N VAL A 324 24.69 21.92 13.24
CA VAL A 324 23.41 21.75 13.92
C VAL A 324 23.71 21.13 15.29
N SER A 325 23.23 21.76 16.36
CA SER A 325 23.48 21.29 17.73
C SER A 325 22.28 21.48 18.64
N PHE A 326 22.09 20.53 19.56
CA PHE A 326 21.07 20.60 20.61
C PHE A 326 21.74 20.94 21.94
N ILE A 327 21.13 21.85 22.72
CA ILE A 327 21.58 22.09 24.10
C ILE A 327 21.39 20.82 24.94
N LYS A 328 22.31 20.58 25.88
CA LYS A 328 22.26 19.44 26.81
C LYS A 328 20.89 19.34 27.50
N ASN A 329 20.42 18.10 27.70
CA ASN A 329 19.08 17.79 28.21
C ASN A 329 17.94 18.32 27.31
N SER A 330 18.13 18.27 25.98
CA SER A 330 17.08 18.64 25.03
C SER A 330 15.84 17.75 25.19
N GLU A 331 14.67 18.40 25.22
CA GLU A 331 13.35 17.78 25.21
C GLU A 331 12.93 17.24 23.83
N CYS A 332 13.76 17.43 22.80
CA CYS A 332 13.41 17.12 21.42
C CYS A 332 13.22 15.62 21.23
N SER A 333 12.00 15.24 20.87
CA SER A 333 11.55 13.85 20.73
C SER A 333 11.20 13.46 19.30
N GLN A 334 11.04 14.44 18.40
CA GLN A 334 10.61 14.29 17.01
C GLN A 334 11.36 15.27 16.12
N ILE A 335 11.87 14.75 15.00
CA ILE A 335 12.42 15.50 13.87
C ILE A 335 11.69 14.92 12.65
N ASP A 336 10.86 15.75 12.03
CA ASP A 336 9.90 15.33 11.01
C ASP A 336 10.53 15.15 9.62
N ASN A 337 9.76 14.60 8.68
CA ASN A 337 10.25 14.20 7.37
C ASN A 337 10.93 15.38 6.64
N TYR A 338 12.03 15.08 5.94
CA TYR A 338 12.83 16.02 5.15
C TYR A 338 13.41 17.23 5.92
N ALA A 339 13.38 17.24 7.26
CA ALA A 339 13.73 18.43 8.06
C ALA A 339 15.12 19.03 7.78
N PHE A 340 16.14 18.26 7.38
CA PHE A 340 17.47 18.76 7.00
C PHE A 340 17.88 18.34 5.58
N GLU A 341 16.92 17.99 4.72
CA GLU A 341 17.15 17.60 3.33
C GLU A 341 18.00 18.66 2.59
N LYS A 342 18.96 18.23 1.76
CA LYS A 342 19.86 19.10 0.98
C LYS A 342 20.62 20.14 1.82
N CYS A 343 20.86 19.89 3.12
CA CYS A 343 21.83 20.61 3.94
C CYS A 343 23.28 20.24 3.54
N ILE A 344 23.68 20.54 2.30
CA ILE A 344 24.88 20.00 1.64
C ILE A 344 26.22 20.29 2.34
N LYS A 345 26.29 21.25 3.28
CA LYS A 345 27.48 21.57 4.08
C LYS A 345 27.46 20.97 5.50
N LEU A 346 26.40 20.30 5.92
CA LEU A 346 26.31 19.69 7.25
C LEU A 346 27.34 18.57 7.34
N THR A 347 28.31 18.70 8.25
CA THR A 347 29.44 17.75 8.34
C THR A 347 29.26 16.68 9.40
N SER A 348 28.56 17.01 10.48
CA SER A 348 28.23 16.09 11.57
C SER A 348 27.01 16.54 12.36
N ILE A 349 26.27 15.58 12.93
CA ILE A 349 25.18 15.86 13.86
C ILE A 349 25.21 14.88 15.06
N MET A 350 24.75 15.36 16.22
CA MET A 350 24.49 14.57 17.42
C MET A 350 23.01 14.70 17.76
N LEU A 351 22.29 13.58 17.81
CA LEU A 351 20.84 13.58 18.02
C LEU A 351 20.48 13.59 19.52
N PRO A 352 19.35 14.20 19.91
CA PRO A 352 18.97 14.37 21.31
C PRO A 352 18.53 13.06 21.97
N GLU A 353 18.69 12.96 23.29
CA GLU A 353 18.47 11.71 24.04
C GLU A 353 17.02 11.21 24.03
N LYS A 354 16.06 12.11 23.83
CA LYS A 354 14.62 11.79 23.82
C LYS A 354 14.06 11.47 22.43
N LEU A 355 14.87 11.57 21.37
CA LEU A 355 14.44 11.25 20.01
C LEU A 355 13.97 9.80 19.92
N ARG A 356 12.81 9.60 19.29
CA ARG A 356 12.16 8.29 19.11
C ARG A 356 12.29 7.75 17.69
N THR A 357 12.25 8.64 16.71
CA THR A 357 12.28 8.33 15.28
C THR A 357 13.21 9.32 14.57
N ILE A 358 13.78 8.89 13.45
CA ILE A 358 14.26 9.80 12.40
C ILE A 358 13.25 9.62 11.26
N GLY A 359 12.56 10.70 10.88
CA GLY A 359 11.60 10.67 9.78
C GLY A 359 12.21 10.32 8.43
N GLU A 360 11.33 10.17 7.44
CA GLU A 360 11.67 10.00 6.03
C GLU A 360 12.58 11.14 5.53
N GLY A 361 13.59 10.84 4.73
CA GLY A 361 14.39 11.86 4.01
C GLY A 361 15.12 12.90 4.87
N VAL A 362 15.16 12.77 6.21
CA VAL A 362 15.61 13.85 7.12
C VAL A 362 17.00 14.41 6.78
N PHE A 363 17.93 13.58 6.31
CA PHE A 363 19.25 14.00 5.85
C PHE A 363 19.50 13.65 4.37
N ASP A 364 18.45 13.43 3.58
CA ASP A 364 18.60 13.17 2.13
C ASP A 364 19.42 14.28 1.46
N GLY A 365 20.34 13.91 0.58
CA GLY A 365 21.22 14.85 -0.11
C GLY A 365 22.22 15.60 0.79
N CYS A 366 22.41 15.22 2.06
CA CYS A 366 23.44 15.79 2.93
C CYS A 366 24.86 15.28 2.55
N ILE A 367 25.32 15.64 1.36
CA ILE A 367 26.55 15.11 0.73
C ILE A 367 27.85 15.29 1.53
N SER A 368 27.90 16.25 2.49
CA SER A 368 29.06 16.45 3.38
C SER A 368 28.96 15.71 4.72
N LEU A 369 27.81 15.09 5.03
CA LEU A 369 27.53 14.48 6.33
C LEU A 369 28.41 13.25 6.53
N SER A 370 29.44 13.40 7.36
CA SER A 370 30.51 12.41 7.55
C SER A 370 30.37 11.60 8.84
N LYS A 371 29.63 12.14 9.81
CA LYS A 371 29.46 11.57 11.15
C LYS A 371 28.07 11.87 11.72
N VAL A 372 27.30 10.82 11.96
CA VAL A 372 26.04 10.86 12.72
C VAL A 372 26.28 10.17 14.05
N THR A 373 25.94 10.83 15.17
CA THR A 373 26.13 10.27 16.52
C THR A 373 24.78 9.93 17.14
N LEU A 374 24.42 8.64 17.13
CA LEU A 374 23.17 8.11 17.66
C LEU A 374 23.26 7.60 19.11
N SER A 375 24.46 7.49 19.69
CA SER A 375 24.68 6.85 21.01
C SER A 375 23.96 7.51 22.19
N SER A 376 23.54 8.77 22.04
CA SER A 376 22.68 9.51 22.97
C SER A 376 21.21 9.11 22.85
N ALA A 377 20.71 8.82 21.64
CA ALA A 377 19.32 8.58 21.32
C ALA A 377 18.88 7.15 21.70
N LYS A 378 18.93 6.82 23.00
CA LYS A 378 18.61 5.49 23.56
C LYS A 378 17.16 5.04 23.34
N LYS A 379 16.27 5.96 22.93
CA LYS A 379 14.87 5.71 22.63
C LYS A 379 14.56 5.63 21.13
N LEU A 380 15.57 5.78 20.27
CA LEU A 380 15.42 5.66 18.82
C LEU A 380 15.07 4.21 18.46
N THR A 381 13.90 4.01 17.87
CA THR A 381 13.39 2.70 17.42
C THR A 381 13.39 2.56 15.91
N ASP A 382 13.27 3.66 15.17
CA ASP A 382 13.00 3.64 13.73
C ASP A 382 13.84 4.69 12.99
N ILE A 383 14.34 4.30 11.81
CA ILE A 383 14.95 5.19 10.82
C ILE A 383 14.08 5.07 9.56
N GLY A 384 13.39 6.15 9.21
CA GLY A 384 12.46 6.18 8.07
C GLY A 384 13.14 6.09 6.70
N ASP A 385 12.30 6.01 5.68
CA ASP A 385 12.71 5.79 4.29
C ASP A 385 13.60 6.94 3.79
N TYR A 386 14.62 6.62 3.01
CA TYR A 386 15.60 7.57 2.46
C TYR A 386 16.29 8.50 3.48
N ALA A 387 16.21 8.23 4.80
CA ALA A 387 16.64 9.16 5.85
C ALA A 387 18.11 9.65 5.75
N PHE A 388 19.00 8.85 5.16
CA PHE A 388 20.38 9.22 4.82
C PHE A 388 20.70 8.99 3.35
N ARG A 389 19.70 8.99 2.46
CA ARG A 389 19.90 8.88 1.01
C ARG A 389 20.89 9.94 0.54
N ASP A 390 21.77 9.54 -0.36
CA ASP A 390 22.80 10.38 -0.96
C ASP A 390 23.73 11.12 0.04
N CYS A 391 23.84 10.63 1.29
CA CYS A 391 24.85 11.05 2.28
C CYS A 391 26.26 10.57 1.89
N LYS A 392 26.76 11.04 0.73
CA LYS A 392 28.04 10.70 0.09
C LYS A 392 29.27 11.04 0.94
N GLY A 393 29.10 11.75 2.05
CA GLY A 393 30.13 12.01 3.07
C GLY A 393 30.31 10.87 4.08
N LEU A 394 29.29 10.04 4.30
CA LEU A 394 29.15 9.18 5.47
C LEU A 394 30.12 7.99 5.40
N GLY A 395 31.17 8.02 6.23
CA GLY A 395 32.23 7.00 6.19
C GLY A 395 31.95 5.74 7.02
N SER A 396 31.19 5.91 8.09
CA SER A 396 30.83 4.88 9.07
C SER A 396 29.56 5.28 9.78
N PHE A 397 28.66 4.32 10.01
CA PHE A 397 27.44 4.51 10.78
C PHE A 397 27.39 3.48 11.91
N ILE A 398 27.07 3.93 13.13
CA ILE A 398 26.93 3.07 14.31
C ILE A 398 25.48 3.16 14.75
N MET A 399 24.77 2.04 14.69
CA MET A 399 23.35 1.96 15.03
C MET A 399 23.11 2.23 16.52
N ALA A 400 21.97 2.83 16.87
CA ALA A 400 21.52 2.85 18.26
C ALA A 400 20.91 1.49 18.64
N ASN A 401 21.21 0.99 19.84
CA ASN A 401 20.76 -0.33 20.31
C ASN A 401 19.24 -0.57 20.27
N GLY A 402 18.44 0.50 20.23
CA GLY A 402 16.98 0.46 20.18
C GLY A 402 16.39 0.28 18.78
N VAL A 403 17.16 0.50 17.71
CA VAL A 403 16.64 0.49 16.33
C VAL A 403 16.21 -0.92 15.93
N LYS A 404 14.96 -1.01 15.48
CA LYS A 404 14.26 -2.20 14.99
C LYS A 404 14.08 -2.19 13.47
N ASN A 405 13.67 -1.03 12.94
CA ASN A 405 13.25 -0.90 11.55
C ASN A 405 14.22 0.04 10.81
N LEU A 406 14.60 -0.36 9.60
CA LEU A 406 15.30 0.46 8.63
C LEU A 406 14.41 0.59 7.41
N GLY A 407 13.98 1.83 7.14
CA GLY A 407 13.13 2.15 6.01
C GLY A 407 13.79 1.93 4.66
N GLU A 408 12.96 1.94 3.62
CA GLU A 408 13.34 1.78 2.22
C GLU A 408 14.43 2.79 1.85
N GLY A 409 15.50 2.34 1.19
CA GLY A 409 16.57 3.19 0.69
C GLY A 409 17.26 4.07 1.74
N ALA A 410 17.14 3.75 3.04
CA ALA A 410 17.59 4.63 4.14
C ALA A 410 19.07 5.05 4.06
N PHE A 411 19.93 4.28 3.39
CA PHE A 411 21.34 4.61 3.12
C PHE A 411 21.71 4.55 1.62
N THR A 412 20.74 4.55 0.70
CA THR A 412 20.97 4.55 -0.75
C THR A 412 21.98 5.62 -1.14
N GLY A 413 22.98 5.28 -1.95
CA GLY A 413 23.97 6.24 -2.43
C GLY A 413 24.95 6.76 -1.36
N CYS A 414 25.03 6.13 -0.17
CA CYS A 414 26.07 6.40 0.84
C CYS A 414 27.47 5.90 0.38
N THR A 415 27.99 6.48 -0.70
CA THR A 415 29.15 5.99 -1.46
C THR A 415 30.46 5.88 -0.68
N LYS A 416 30.60 6.52 0.49
CA LYS A 416 31.77 6.42 1.38
C LYS A 416 31.62 5.43 2.54
N LEU A 417 30.43 4.86 2.75
CA LEU A 417 30.12 4.01 3.89
C LEU A 417 30.92 2.70 3.79
N LYS A 418 31.86 2.47 4.72
CA LYS A 418 32.80 1.32 4.64
C LYS A 418 32.31 0.08 5.37
N THR A 419 31.57 0.29 6.44
CA THR A 419 31.12 -0.74 7.38
C THR A 419 29.79 -0.34 7.96
N VAL A 420 28.85 -1.28 8.04
CA VAL A 420 27.60 -1.14 8.77
C VAL A 420 27.54 -2.23 9.83
N ASP A 421 27.18 -1.83 11.03
CA ASP A 421 26.96 -2.71 12.17
C ASP A 421 25.46 -2.69 12.52
N LEU A 422 24.78 -3.78 12.21
CA LEU A 422 23.36 -4.00 12.46
C LEU A 422 23.14 -4.90 13.70
N THR A 423 24.11 -5.04 14.61
CA THR A 423 23.99 -5.90 15.81
C THR A 423 22.95 -5.46 16.85
N SER A 424 22.28 -4.33 16.63
CA SER A 424 21.08 -3.93 17.39
C SER A 424 19.88 -4.83 17.09
N LYS A 425 18.71 -4.49 17.64
CA LYS A 425 17.47 -5.25 17.48
C LYS A 425 16.82 -5.11 16.09
N VAL A 426 17.60 -4.94 15.03
CA VAL A 426 17.07 -4.81 13.67
C VAL A 426 16.33 -6.11 13.31
N GLU A 427 15.06 -5.99 12.95
CA GLU A 427 14.15 -7.10 12.63
C GLU A 427 14.04 -7.29 11.11
N THR A 428 14.17 -6.21 10.33
CA THR A 428 14.10 -6.20 8.86
C THR A 428 15.18 -5.30 8.24
N ILE A 429 15.58 -5.61 7.01
CA ILE A 429 16.30 -4.68 6.12
C ILE A 429 15.36 -4.43 4.95
N GLY A 430 14.82 -3.21 4.84
CA GLY A 430 13.89 -2.84 3.77
C GLY A 430 14.55 -2.75 2.40
N ASP A 431 13.72 -2.55 1.38
CA ASP A 431 14.15 -2.53 -0.01
C ASP A 431 15.11 -1.36 -0.27
N TYR A 432 16.03 -1.53 -1.22
CA TYR A 432 17.08 -0.57 -1.57
C TYR A 432 18.00 -0.09 -0.42
N THR A 433 17.87 -0.57 0.83
CA THR A 433 18.45 0.09 2.05
C THR A 433 19.90 0.54 1.90
N PHE A 434 20.78 -0.27 1.30
CA PHE A 434 22.20 0.03 1.06
C PHE A 434 22.56 0.06 -0.43
N GLU A 435 21.58 0.27 -1.31
CA GLU A 435 21.80 0.43 -2.76
C GLU A 435 22.98 1.38 -3.03
N LYS A 436 23.84 1.00 -3.98
CA LYS A 436 24.96 1.82 -4.48
C LYS A 436 25.88 2.34 -3.35
N CYS A 437 25.93 1.66 -2.20
CA CYS A 437 26.94 1.87 -1.15
C CYS A 437 28.32 1.35 -1.60
N ILE A 438 28.89 1.93 -2.66
CA ILE A 438 30.04 1.39 -3.39
C ILE A 438 31.31 1.19 -2.55
N SER A 439 31.46 1.83 -1.37
CA SER A 439 32.59 1.62 -0.47
C SER A 439 32.38 0.54 0.59
N LEU A 440 31.17 -0.03 0.69
CA LEU A 440 30.78 -0.97 1.75
C LEU A 440 31.57 -2.27 1.59
N LYS A 441 32.34 -2.66 2.62
CA LYS A 441 33.21 -3.85 2.61
C LYS A 441 32.70 -4.99 3.48
N LYS A 442 31.96 -4.64 4.53
CA LYS A 442 31.50 -5.54 5.58
C LYS A 442 30.18 -5.04 6.15
N VAL A 443 29.23 -5.96 6.24
CA VAL A 443 27.99 -5.83 7.02
C VAL A 443 28.10 -6.79 8.20
N VAL A 444 27.69 -6.37 9.39
CA VAL A 444 27.50 -7.26 10.56
C VAL A 444 26.01 -7.33 10.82
N PHE A 445 25.40 -8.48 10.56
CA PHE A 445 23.98 -8.73 10.80
C PHE A 445 23.74 -9.12 12.27
N SER A 446 22.61 -8.72 12.86
CA SER A 446 22.11 -9.29 14.14
C SER A 446 21.45 -10.65 13.93
N SER A 447 21.19 -11.36 15.02
CA SER A 447 20.42 -12.62 15.01
C SER A 447 18.90 -12.42 15.05
N SER A 448 18.40 -11.20 14.83
CA SER A 448 16.96 -10.88 14.81
C SER A 448 16.41 -10.58 13.42
N ILE A 449 17.29 -10.42 12.40
CA ILE A 449 16.87 -10.10 11.04
C ILE A 449 16.15 -11.29 10.41
N ALA A 450 14.91 -11.07 9.97
CA ALA A 450 14.03 -12.09 9.39
C ALA A 450 14.10 -12.14 7.86
N SER A 451 14.31 -11.00 7.19
CA SER A 451 14.38 -10.87 5.73
C SER A 451 15.47 -9.90 5.30
N ILE A 452 15.87 -9.99 4.03
CA ILE A 452 16.71 -9.01 3.33
C ILE A 452 15.96 -8.61 2.07
N GLY A 453 15.41 -7.40 2.06
CA GLY A 453 14.51 -6.89 1.01
C GLY A 453 15.13 -6.76 -0.38
N ASN A 454 14.27 -6.40 -1.35
CA ASN A 454 14.63 -6.24 -2.75
C ASN A 454 15.73 -5.19 -2.89
N ASP A 455 16.71 -5.43 -3.77
CA ASP A 455 17.80 -4.48 -4.07
C ASP A 455 18.64 -4.02 -2.85
N ALA A 456 18.47 -4.63 -1.67
CA ALA A 456 18.95 -4.07 -0.39
C ALA A 456 20.47 -3.79 -0.35
N PHE A 457 21.26 -4.47 -1.17
CA PHE A 457 22.69 -4.21 -1.38
C PHE A 457 23.07 -4.09 -2.87
N ILE A 458 22.14 -3.84 -3.80
CA ILE A 458 22.45 -3.78 -5.23
C ILE A 458 23.58 -2.78 -5.51
N GLY A 459 24.55 -3.20 -6.32
CA GLY A 459 25.69 -2.37 -6.67
C GLY A 459 26.65 -2.06 -5.50
N CYS A 460 26.61 -2.78 -4.37
CA CYS A 460 27.63 -2.74 -3.32
C CYS A 460 28.97 -3.36 -3.79
N THR A 461 29.60 -2.76 -4.80
CA THR A 461 30.72 -3.32 -5.57
C THR A 461 31.98 -3.64 -4.76
N ASN A 462 32.13 -3.13 -3.53
CA ASN A 462 33.24 -3.49 -2.62
C ASN A 462 32.89 -4.50 -1.52
N LEU A 463 31.64 -4.95 -1.43
CA LEU A 463 31.22 -5.92 -0.41
C LEU A 463 31.91 -7.25 -0.70
N MET A 464 32.66 -7.80 0.27
CA MET A 464 33.53 -8.95 0.00
C MET A 464 33.00 -10.27 0.54
N ASN A 465 32.38 -10.26 1.71
CA ASN A 465 31.84 -11.47 2.33
C ASN A 465 30.60 -11.10 3.15
N ILE A 466 29.61 -11.99 3.18
CA ILE A 466 28.43 -11.90 4.06
C ILE A 466 28.31 -13.17 4.92
N SER A 467 27.78 -12.99 6.13
CA SER A 467 27.42 -14.08 7.03
C SER A 467 25.94 -13.92 7.36
N VAL A 468 25.09 -14.58 6.59
CA VAL A 468 23.63 -14.53 6.73
C VAL A 468 23.25 -15.21 8.06
N PRO A 469 22.51 -14.53 8.97
CA PRO A 469 22.03 -15.14 10.21
C PRO A 469 21.17 -16.39 9.99
N ALA A 470 21.02 -17.21 11.03
CA ALA A 470 20.08 -18.34 11.01
C ALA A 470 18.61 -17.92 11.17
N SER A 471 18.35 -16.65 11.49
CA SER A 471 17.01 -16.06 11.58
C SER A 471 16.43 -15.62 10.24
N VAL A 472 17.28 -15.40 9.23
CA VAL A 472 16.86 -14.95 7.89
C VAL A 472 16.14 -16.09 7.17
N GLN A 473 14.90 -15.84 6.76
CA GLN A 473 14.01 -16.74 6.05
C GLN A 473 14.00 -16.45 4.54
N THR A 474 14.03 -15.16 4.16
CA THR A 474 14.05 -14.72 2.77
C THR A 474 15.25 -13.82 2.46
N ILE A 475 15.71 -13.89 1.22
CA ILE A 475 16.64 -12.94 0.60
C ILE A 475 15.99 -12.60 -0.73
N ASP A 476 15.50 -11.39 -0.90
CA ASP A 476 14.50 -11.08 -1.93
C ASP A 476 15.17 -10.70 -3.27
N GLN A 477 14.41 -10.22 -4.26
CA GLN A 477 14.91 -10.04 -5.63
C GLN A 477 16.12 -9.08 -5.67
N GLU A 478 17.13 -9.45 -6.46
CA GLU A 478 18.32 -8.61 -6.74
C GLU A 478 19.08 -8.09 -5.50
N ALA A 479 18.82 -8.64 -4.30
CA ALA A 479 19.29 -8.12 -3.01
C ALA A 479 20.82 -7.96 -2.89
N PHE A 480 21.62 -8.74 -3.63
CA PHE A 480 23.08 -8.59 -3.76
C PHE A 480 23.54 -8.52 -5.23
N GLU A 481 22.65 -8.16 -6.16
CA GLU A 481 22.95 -8.02 -7.58
C GLU A 481 24.06 -6.96 -7.77
N ASN A 482 24.94 -7.18 -8.76
CA ASN A 482 26.11 -6.33 -9.01
C ASN A 482 27.07 -6.13 -7.80
N CYS A 483 27.00 -6.95 -6.74
CA CYS A 483 28.03 -7.04 -5.69
C CYS A 483 29.31 -7.71 -6.22
N LYS A 484 29.99 -7.06 -7.16
CA LYS A 484 31.08 -7.61 -8.00
C LYS A 484 32.25 -8.22 -7.24
N ARG A 485 32.48 -7.83 -5.98
CA ARG A 485 33.56 -8.37 -5.11
C ARG A 485 33.09 -9.37 -4.05
N LEU A 486 31.78 -9.65 -3.96
CA LEU A 486 31.22 -10.59 -2.99
C LEU A 486 31.67 -11.99 -3.40
N LYS A 487 32.59 -12.58 -2.62
CA LYS A 487 33.28 -13.85 -2.95
C LYS A 487 32.96 -14.99 -1.98
N SER A 488 32.27 -14.71 -0.88
CA SER A 488 31.94 -15.70 0.13
C SER A 488 30.63 -15.35 0.83
N ILE A 489 29.74 -16.34 0.88
CA ILE A 489 28.48 -16.34 1.62
C ILE A 489 28.60 -17.46 2.65
N THR A 490 28.27 -17.16 3.90
CA THR A 490 28.28 -18.13 5.01
C THR A 490 27.01 -18.00 5.84
N GLY A 491 26.68 -19.03 6.64
CA GLY A 491 25.45 -19.03 7.45
C GLY A 491 24.22 -19.45 6.65
N GLY A 492 23.11 -18.71 6.78
CA GLY A 492 21.89 -18.89 5.98
C GLY A 492 21.06 -20.13 6.30
N LYS A 493 21.25 -20.77 7.46
CA LYS A 493 20.56 -22.02 7.82
C LYS A 493 19.02 -21.91 7.98
N GLY A 494 18.50 -20.70 8.10
CA GLY A 494 17.06 -20.42 8.14
C GLY A 494 16.43 -20.12 6.78
N VAL A 495 17.24 -19.91 5.74
CA VAL A 495 16.76 -19.40 4.45
C VAL A 495 15.90 -20.46 3.77
N THR A 496 14.67 -20.10 3.45
CA THR A 496 13.65 -20.93 2.78
C THR A 496 13.28 -20.43 1.39
N SER A 497 13.56 -19.17 1.07
CA SER A 497 13.40 -18.58 -0.27
C SER A 497 14.58 -17.67 -0.63
N VAL A 498 14.94 -17.62 -1.91
CA VAL A 498 15.88 -16.63 -2.46
C VAL A 498 15.27 -16.09 -3.76
N GLY A 499 15.15 -14.77 -3.88
CA GLY A 499 14.56 -14.11 -5.04
C GLY A 499 15.37 -14.28 -6.32
N TYR A 500 14.71 -14.01 -7.45
CA TYR A 500 15.33 -13.98 -8.75
C TYR A 500 16.54 -13.04 -8.76
N ASP A 501 17.62 -13.47 -9.42
CA ASP A 501 18.86 -12.71 -9.60
C ASP A 501 19.53 -12.13 -8.33
N ALA A 502 19.12 -12.55 -7.12
CA ALA A 502 19.62 -12.05 -5.84
C ALA A 502 21.15 -12.08 -5.68
N PHE A 503 21.86 -12.91 -6.44
CA PHE A 503 23.33 -12.99 -6.47
C PHE A 503 23.94 -12.88 -7.88
N LYS A 504 23.20 -12.37 -8.87
CA LYS A 504 23.69 -12.10 -10.22
C LYS A 504 24.82 -11.08 -10.20
N ASN A 505 25.74 -11.22 -11.15
CA ASN A 505 26.95 -10.40 -11.26
C ASN A 505 27.87 -10.37 -10.00
N THR A 506 27.73 -11.32 -9.07
CA THR A 506 28.64 -11.49 -7.91
C THR A 506 29.90 -12.31 -8.24
N SER A 507 30.99 -12.07 -7.52
CA SER A 507 32.20 -12.91 -7.60
C SER A 507 31.98 -14.34 -7.07
N TRP A 508 31.03 -14.53 -6.16
CA TRP A 508 30.68 -15.79 -5.52
C TRP A 508 30.00 -16.73 -6.51
N LEU A 509 28.98 -16.24 -7.22
CA LEU A 509 28.24 -17.03 -8.21
C LEU A 509 29.06 -17.27 -9.48
N SER A 510 29.76 -16.23 -9.95
CA SER A 510 30.57 -16.32 -11.19
C SER A 510 31.74 -17.29 -11.05
N ASN A 511 32.47 -17.27 -9.93
CA ASN A 511 33.62 -18.14 -9.64
C ASN A 511 33.26 -19.38 -8.79
N TYR A 512 31.98 -19.72 -8.66
CA TYR A 512 31.56 -20.87 -7.87
C TYR A 512 32.20 -22.16 -8.40
N SER A 513 32.93 -22.88 -7.54
CA SER A 513 33.80 -23.99 -7.96
C SER A 513 33.10 -25.35 -8.07
N GLY A 514 31.86 -25.47 -7.59
CA GLY A 514 31.06 -26.68 -7.69
C GLY A 514 30.04 -26.63 -8.83
N ASP A 515 29.41 -27.75 -9.12
CA ASP A 515 28.38 -27.83 -10.17
C ASP A 515 27.07 -27.10 -9.78
N PHE A 516 26.74 -27.06 -8.48
CA PHE A 516 25.45 -26.59 -7.95
C PHE A 516 25.67 -25.48 -6.91
N ALA A 517 25.43 -24.22 -7.27
CA ALA A 517 25.48 -23.08 -6.36
C ALA A 517 24.23 -23.06 -5.48
N THR A 518 24.41 -23.12 -4.16
CA THR A 518 23.30 -23.35 -3.22
C THR A 518 23.40 -22.52 -1.95
N ILE A 519 22.23 -22.21 -1.37
CA ILE A 519 22.07 -21.69 0.00
C ILE A 519 21.02 -22.57 0.69
N ASN A 520 21.35 -23.19 1.81
CA ASN A 520 20.43 -24.02 2.63
C ASN A 520 19.64 -25.13 1.90
N GLY A 521 20.16 -25.66 0.79
CA GLY A 521 19.45 -26.64 -0.05
C GLY A 521 18.57 -26.02 -1.15
N ILE A 522 18.55 -24.70 -1.27
CA ILE A 522 17.99 -24.00 -2.43
C ILE A 522 19.08 -23.94 -3.51
N LEU A 523 18.76 -24.36 -4.73
CA LEU A 523 19.66 -24.34 -5.89
C LEU A 523 19.46 -23.05 -6.69
N LEU A 524 20.44 -22.16 -6.65
CA LEU A 524 20.40 -20.82 -7.25
C LEU A 524 21.01 -20.75 -8.66
N ALA A 525 22.01 -21.58 -8.94
CA ALA A 525 22.55 -21.71 -10.29
C ALA A 525 23.29 -23.04 -10.50
N TYR A 526 23.16 -23.59 -11.71
CA TYR A 526 24.00 -24.67 -12.19
C TYR A 526 25.21 -24.12 -12.96
N ARG A 527 26.41 -24.42 -12.45
CA ARG A 527 27.70 -23.95 -12.98
C ARG A 527 28.55 -25.10 -13.55
N GLY A 528 28.03 -26.33 -13.48
CA GLY A 528 28.70 -27.54 -13.93
C GLY A 528 28.81 -27.67 -15.46
N LYS A 529 29.60 -28.65 -15.89
CA LYS A 529 29.85 -28.96 -17.31
C LYS A 529 29.15 -30.22 -17.81
N ASN A 530 28.50 -30.96 -16.90
CA ASN A 530 27.82 -32.20 -17.23
C ASN A 530 26.60 -31.93 -18.12
N THR A 531 26.33 -32.82 -19.07
CA THR A 531 25.15 -32.76 -19.96
C THR A 531 24.01 -33.68 -19.49
N LYS A 532 24.27 -34.55 -18.51
CA LYS A 532 23.28 -35.43 -17.87
C LYS A 532 23.33 -35.17 -16.37
N ILE A 533 22.28 -34.56 -15.85
CA ILE A 533 22.22 -34.01 -14.49
C ILE A 533 21.39 -34.92 -13.60
N ALA A 534 21.87 -35.16 -12.39
CA ALA A 534 21.03 -35.61 -11.27
C ALA A 534 21.13 -34.56 -10.18
N VAL A 535 20.01 -33.93 -9.83
CA VAL A 535 19.97 -32.91 -8.78
C VAL A 535 20.30 -33.59 -7.43
N PRO A 536 21.18 -33.02 -6.58
CA PRO A 536 21.58 -33.66 -5.33
C PRO A 536 20.43 -33.90 -4.35
N LYS A 537 20.58 -34.92 -3.48
CA LYS A 537 19.60 -35.24 -2.42
C LYS A 537 19.44 -34.17 -1.33
N GLY A 538 20.31 -33.18 -1.30
CA GLY A 538 20.26 -32.06 -0.35
C GLY A 538 19.46 -30.86 -0.85
N ILE A 539 18.84 -30.92 -2.03
CA ILE A 539 18.13 -29.79 -2.64
C ILE A 539 16.64 -29.83 -2.30
N SER A 540 16.11 -28.81 -1.62
CA SER A 540 14.68 -28.67 -1.31
C SER A 540 13.91 -27.88 -2.38
N ARG A 541 14.56 -26.93 -3.05
CA ARG A 541 13.97 -26.04 -4.07
C ARG A 541 14.97 -25.80 -5.19
N ILE A 542 14.51 -25.81 -6.43
CA ILE A 542 15.26 -25.28 -7.58
C ILE A 542 14.73 -23.88 -7.80
N GLU A 543 15.57 -22.87 -7.67
CA GLU A 543 15.14 -21.47 -7.65
C GLU A 543 14.98 -20.90 -9.06
N SER A 544 14.31 -19.76 -9.15
CA SER A 544 14.08 -19.06 -10.42
C SER A 544 15.38 -18.83 -11.19
N GLY A 545 15.35 -19.08 -12.50
CA GLY A 545 16.51 -18.96 -13.40
C GLY A 545 17.69 -19.94 -13.18
N ALA A 546 17.61 -20.92 -12.28
CA ALA A 546 18.78 -21.72 -11.86
C ALA A 546 19.53 -22.49 -12.97
N PHE A 547 18.88 -22.82 -14.08
CA PHE A 547 19.47 -23.41 -15.29
C PHE A 547 19.09 -22.61 -16.56
N GLU A 548 18.66 -21.36 -16.42
CA GLU A 548 18.17 -20.55 -17.53
C GLU A 548 19.19 -20.49 -18.69
N ASN A 549 18.67 -20.57 -19.92
CA ASN A 549 19.43 -20.58 -21.16
C ASN A 549 20.55 -21.63 -21.23
N ASN A 550 20.46 -22.72 -20.44
CA ASN A 550 21.46 -23.78 -20.44
C ASN A 550 21.31 -24.72 -21.64
N THR A 551 21.86 -24.30 -22.77
CA THR A 551 21.91 -25.07 -24.02
C THR A 551 22.83 -26.31 -23.99
N LYS A 552 23.35 -26.74 -22.83
CA LYS A 552 24.25 -27.91 -22.70
C LYS A 552 23.62 -29.11 -22.02
N ILE A 553 22.64 -28.91 -21.14
CA ILE A 553 21.96 -30.04 -20.50
C ILE A 553 21.09 -30.78 -21.51
N THR A 554 21.07 -32.11 -21.41
CA THR A 554 20.37 -33.02 -22.30
C THR A 554 19.45 -33.98 -21.56
N LYS A 555 19.78 -34.32 -20.30
CA LYS A 555 18.92 -35.10 -19.40
C LYS A 555 18.97 -34.56 -17.97
N LEU A 556 17.85 -34.59 -17.28
CA LEU A 556 17.69 -34.10 -15.91
C LEU A 556 16.93 -35.13 -15.06
N ASN A 557 17.48 -35.51 -13.92
CA ASN A 557 16.83 -36.34 -12.91
C ASN A 557 16.61 -35.53 -11.63
N ILE A 558 15.36 -35.34 -11.23
CA ILE A 558 14.96 -34.56 -10.05
C ILE A 558 14.54 -35.54 -8.92
N PRO A 559 15.18 -35.51 -7.74
CA PRO A 559 14.89 -36.42 -6.64
C PRO A 559 13.74 -35.95 -5.74
N SER A 560 13.23 -36.86 -4.91
CA SER A 560 12.02 -36.68 -4.06
C SER A 560 12.12 -35.61 -2.96
N ASN A 561 13.33 -35.13 -2.68
CA ASN A 561 13.59 -34.05 -1.74
C ASN A 561 13.23 -32.67 -2.29
N VAL A 562 13.29 -32.46 -3.62
CA VAL A 562 12.88 -31.19 -4.24
C VAL A 562 11.36 -31.05 -4.15
N LYS A 563 10.88 -29.87 -3.76
CA LYS A 563 9.46 -29.54 -3.52
C LYS A 563 8.91 -28.56 -4.55
N SER A 564 9.70 -27.59 -4.99
CA SER A 564 9.30 -26.66 -6.04
C SER A 564 10.41 -26.44 -7.07
N ILE A 565 9.99 -26.01 -8.25
CA ILE A 565 10.82 -25.52 -9.35
C ILE A 565 10.36 -24.09 -9.65
N GLY A 566 11.27 -23.12 -9.50
CA GLY A 566 10.97 -21.70 -9.61
C GLY A 566 10.80 -21.17 -11.03
N SER A 567 10.30 -19.94 -11.16
CA SER A 567 9.98 -19.35 -12.46
C SER A 567 11.20 -19.30 -13.39
N SER A 568 11.01 -19.65 -14.67
CA SER A 568 12.07 -19.77 -15.67
C SER A 568 13.26 -20.68 -15.31
N ALA A 569 13.17 -21.54 -14.29
CA ALA A 569 14.32 -22.32 -13.78
C ALA A 569 15.07 -23.16 -14.84
N PHE A 570 14.40 -23.63 -15.88
CA PHE A 570 14.99 -24.31 -17.05
C PHE A 570 14.59 -23.65 -18.39
N SER A 571 14.10 -22.40 -18.36
CA SER A 571 13.75 -21.64 -19.56
C SER A 571 14.94 -21.61 -20.54
N GLY A 572 14.69 -21.77 -21.84
CA GLY A 572 15.73 -21.78 -22.87
C GLY A 572 16.70 -22.98 -22.85
N CYS A 573 16.42 -24.06 -22.09
CA CYS A 573 17.21 -25.30 -22.10
C CYS A 573 17.01 -26.13 -23.38
N SER A 574 17.26 -25.53 -24.55
CA SER A 574 16.92 -26.03 -25.89
C SER A 574 17.57 -27.35 -26.34
N ASN A 575 18.48 -27.93 -25.55
CA ASN A 575 19.05 -29.27 -25.78
C ASN A 575 18.52 -30.33 -24.79
N LEU A 576 17.66 -29.98 -23.84
CA LEU A 576 17.06 -30.89 -22.88
C LEU A 576 16.09 -31.84 -23.60
N THR A 577 16.34 -33.15 -23.49
CA THR A 577 15.57 -34.21 -24.19
C THR A 577 14.69 -35.04 -23.27
N ASN A 578 14.98 -35.03 -21.96
CA ASN A 578 14.36 -35.92 -20.98
C ASN A 578 14.47 -35.30 -19.59
N VAL A 579 13.33 -35.09 -18.93
CA VAL A 579 13.26 -34.82 -17.49
C VAL A 579 12.61 -36.01 -16.81
N THR A 580 13.11 -36.40 -15.63
CA THR A 580 12.54 -37.49 -14.83
C THR A 580 12.40 -37.04 -13.39
N PHE A 581 11.17 -36.97 -12.91
CA PHE A 581 10.85 -36.61 -11.54
C PHE A 581 10.75 -37.85 -10.64
N LYS A 582 10.97 -37.67 -9.35
CA LYS A 582 10.52 -38.59 -8.30
C LYS A 582 9.42 -37.90 -7.50
N SER A 583 8.55 -38.68 -6.86
CA SER A 583 7.50 -38.15 -5.98
C SER A 583 8.08 -37.20 -4.93
N GLY A 584 7.62 -35.95 -4.90
CA GLY A 584 8.16 -34.92 -4.04
C GLY A 584 7.87 -33.50 -4.48
N ILE A 585 7.93 -33.22 -5.79
CA ILE A 585 7.57 -31.94 -6.40
C ILE A 585 6.08 -31.70 -6.20
N LYS A 586 5.75 -30.53 -5.66
CA LYS A 586 4.41 -29.98 -5.49
C LYS A 586 4.11 -28.86 -6.45
N ASP A 587 5.11 -28.03 -6.76
CA ASP A 587 4.91 -26.77 -7.46
C ASP A 587 5.92 -26.64 -8.62
N ILE A 588 5.44 -26.27 -9.79
CA ILE A 588 6.25 -25.86 -10.95
C ILE A 588 5.78 -24.44 -11.31
N GLU A 589 6.61 -23.43 -11.09
CA GLU A 589 6.27 -22.00 -11.28
C GLU A 589 6.34 -21.59 -12.77
N GLU A 590 6.04 -20.33 -13.09
CA GLU A 590 5.83 -19.91 -14.49
C GLU A 590 7.07 -20.11 -15.37
N TYR A 591 6.85 -20.43 -16.66
CA TYR A 591 7.91 -20.57 -17.66
C TYR A 591 9.04 -21.57 -17.29
N ALA A 592 8.84 -22.42 -16.27
CA ALA A 592 9.90 -23.23 -15.67
C ALA A 592 10.66 -24.13 -16.67
N PHE A 593 10.04 -24.58 -17.76
CA PHE A 593 10.66 -25.31 -18.87
C PHE A 593 10.40 -24.64 -20.24
N TYR A 594 10.08 -23.35 -20.26
CA TYR A 594 9.81 -22.58 -21.47
C TYR A 594 10.92 -22.74 -22.52
N LYS A 595 10.57 -22.87 -23.81
CA LYS A 595 11.54 -23.05 -24.92
C LYS A 595 12.51 -24.24 -24.73
N CYS A 596 12.13 -25.29 -24.01
CA CYS A 596 12.84 -26.58 -23.99
C CYS A 596 12.62 -27.37 -25.30
N ALA A 597 13.03 -26.78 -26.43
CA ALA A 597 12.71 -27.16 -27.80
C ALA A 597 13.07 -28.60 -28.25
N LYS A 598 13.75 -29.41 -27.42
CA LYS A 598 14.06 -30.83 -27.69
C LYS A 598 13.44 -31.81 -26.70
N LEU A 599 12.66 -31.33 -25.73
CA LEU A 599 12.01 -32.19 -24.74
C LEU A 599 10.87 -32.93 -25.44
N ALA A 600 11.10 -34.20 -25.77
CA ALA A 600 10.17 -34.97 -26.60
C ALA A 600 9.00 -35.59 -25.82
N SER A 601 9.23 -35.88 -24.54
CA SER A 601 8.22 -36.44 -23.65
C SER A 601 8.43 -36.00 -22.21
N ILE A 602 7.33 -35.94 -21.45
CA ILE A 602 7.33 -35.61 -20.02
C ILE A 602 6.29 -36.45 -19.28
N SER A 603 6.62 -36.89 -18.07
CA SER A 603 5.66 -37.54 -17.17
C SER A 603 5.72 -36.79 -15.84
N LEU A 604 4.64 -36.08 -15.54
CA LEU A 604 4.51 -35.26 -14.35
C LEU A 604 4.29 -36.14 -13.10
N PRO A 605 4.80 -35.76 -11.93
CA PRO A 605 4.70 -36.60 -10.73
C PRO A 605 3.33 -36.47 -10.04
N GLU A 606 2.80 -37.59 -9.54
CA GLU A 606 1.57 -37.70 -8.70
C GLU A 606 1.55 -36.87 -7.40
N SER A 607 2.59 -36.09 -7.13
CA SER A 607 2.66 -35.16 -5.99
C SER A 607 2.50 -33.69 -6.39
N LEU A 608 2.38 -33.42 -7.70
CA LEU A 608 2.26 -32.09 -8.27
C LEU A 608 0.86 -31.55 -8.00
N ASN A 609 0.81 -30.43 -7.28
CA ASN A 609 -0.39 -29.72 -6.88
C ASN A 609 -0.57 -28.40 -7.65
N LYS A 610 0.51 -27.76 -8.11
CA LYS A 610 0.49 -26.44 -8.76
C LYS A 610 1.38 -26.40 -10.00
N MET A 611 0.90 -25.76 -11.06
CA MET A 611 1.66 -25.51 -12.29
C MET A 611 1.34 -24.14 -12.89
N GLY A 612 2.32 -23.25 -12.95
CA GLY A 612 2.16 -21.87 -13.42
C GLY A 612 2.06 -21.72 -14.94
N GLU A 613 1.72 -20.52 -15.36
CA GLU A 613 1.63 -20.08 -16.76
C GLU A 613 2.90 -20.43 -17.57
N GLY A 614 2.73 -20.80 -18.84
CA GLY A 614 3.82 -21.00 -19.79
C GLY A 614 4.84 -22.08 -19.42
N ALA A 615 4.61 -22.87 -18.36
CA ALA A 615 5.61 -23.75 -17.76
C ALA A 615 6.27 -24.74 -18.74
N PHE A 616 5.57 -25.15 -19.80
CA PHE A 616 6.09 -25.97 -20.90
C PHE A 616 5.82 -25.35 -22.29
N ALA A 617 5.48 -24.06 -22.37
CA ALA A 617 5.25 -23.39 -23.65
C ALA A 617 6.52 -23.41 -24.53
N ASP A 618 6.35 -23.35 -25.86
CA ASP A 618 7.43 -23.45 -26.86
C ASP A 618 8.30 -24.74 -26.76
N CYS A 619 7.81 -25.80 -26.10
CA CYS A 619 8.45 -27.12 -26.14
C CYS A 619 8.18 -27.82 -27.49
N THR A 620 8.71 -27.27 -28.58
CA THR A 620 8.43 -27.62 -29.99
C THR A 620 8.74 -29.07 -30.42
N ALA A 621 9.34 -29.90 -29.56
CA ALA A 621 9.52 -31.33 -29.79
C ALA A 621 8.60 -32.22 -28.94
N LEU A 622 7.88 -31.66 -27.97
CA LEU A 622 7.07 -32.41 -27.00
C LEU A 622 5.90 -33.07 -27.73
N LYS A 623 5.80 -34.39 -27.64
CA LYS A 623 4.76 -35.20 -28.29
C LYS A 623 3.97 -36.07 -27.32
N ASP A 624 4.57 -36.45 -26.20
CA ASP A 624 3.97 -37.34 -25.21
C ASP A 624 4.01 -36.69 -23.81
N VAL A 625 2.86 -36.32 -23.26
CA VAL A 625 2.72 -35.84 -21.87
C VAL A 625 1.89 -36.86 -21.08
N THR A 626 2.39 -37.27 -19.90
CA THR A 626 1.60 -37.93 -18.88
C THR A 626 1.32 -36.95 -17.75
N LEU A 627 0.04 -36.62 -17.57
CA LEU A 627 -0.48 -35.80 -16.47
C LEU A 627 -0.59 -36.67 -15.19
N PRO A 628 -0.51 -36.10 -13.97
CA PRO A 628 -0.76 -36.85 -12.75
C PRO A 628 -2.25 -37.20 -12.63
N SER A 629 -2.56 -38.14 -11.73
CA SER A 629 -3.94 -38.55 -11.46
C SER A 629 -4.70 -37.64 -10.49
N SER A 630 -3.97 -36.80 -9.74
CA SER A 630 -4.50 -35.79 -8.83
C SER A 630 -4.73 -34.45 -9.52
N HIS A 631 -5.70 -33.69 -9.00
CA HIS A 631 -5.94 -32.30 -9.39
C HIS A 631 -4.66 -31.45 -9.32
N ILE A 632 -4.47 -30.61 -10.34
CA ILE A 632 -3.45 -29.55 -10.38
C ILE A 632 -4.18 -28.21 -10.44
N ASP A 633 -3.82 -27.33 -9.52
CA ASP A 633 -4.14 -25.91 -9.53
C ASP A 633 -3.22 -25.17 -10.53
N TYR A 634 -3.79 -24.31 -11.35
CA TYR A 634 -3.10 -23.64 -12.46
C TYR A 634 -3.13 -22.12 -12.28
N PRO A 635 -2.36 -21.57 -11.32
CA PRO A 635 -2.37 -20.13 -11.07
C PRO A 635 -1.79 -19.36 -12.25
N ILE A 636 -2.45 -18.25 -12.59
CA ILE A 636 -1.90 -17.18 -13.43
C ILE A 636 -1.30 -16.12 -12.50
N THR A 637 -0.13 -15.58 -12.83
CA THR A 637 0.52 -14.51 -12.08
C THR A 637 0.67 -13.29 -12.98
N ILE A 638 -0.17 -12.28 -12.76
CA ILE A 638 -0.10 -11.02 -13.50
C ILE A 638 1.03 -10.16 -12.91
N SER A 639 2.19 -10.14 -13.57
CA SER A 639 3.27 -9.20 -13.26
C SER A 639 2.99 -7.84 -13.92
N TYR A 640 2.77 -6.80 -13.11
CA TYR A 640 2.45 -5.45 -13.58
C TYR A 640 3.65 -4.63 -14.11
N GLU A 641 4.74 -5.28 -14.54
CA GLU A 641 5.97 -4.60 -15.00
C GLU A 641 6.30 -4.96 -16.46
N ASP A 642 6.16 -3.95 -17.33
CA ASP A 642 6.86 -3.76 -18.61
C ASP A 642 7.02 -4.95 -19.60
N ASP A 643 5.91 -5.51 -20.10
CA ASP A 643 5.71 -5.60 -21.57
C ASP A 643 4.23 -5.78 -21.93
N TYR A 644 3.70 -4.92 -22.81
CA TYR A 644 2.26 -4.84 -23.15
C TYR A 644 1.86 -5.75 -24.34
N GLU A 645 2.59 -6.84 -24.58
CA GLU A 645 2.27 -7.82 -25.63
C GLU A 645 2.27 -9.28 -25.10
N ASN A 646 1.07 -9.86 -25.05
CA ASN A 646 0.73 -11.28 -24.88
C ASN A 646 0.67 -11.89 -23.44
N PRO A 647 -0.43 -11.68 -22.69
CA PRO A 647 -0.64 -12.20 -21.32
C PRO A 647 -1.17 -13.64 -21.25
N ASN A 648 -1.00 -14.46 -22.30
CA ASN A 648 -1.79 -15.69 -22.49
C ASN A 648 -0.94 -16.92 -22.86
N TYR A 649 0.18 -17.15 -22.18
CA TYR A 649 0.99 -18.35 -22.41
C TYR A 649 0.37 -19.58 -21.71
N GLY A 650 -0.59 -20.22 -22.39
CA GLY A 650 -1.14 -21.49 -21.92
C GLY A 650 -0.04 -22.50 -21.58
N VAL A 651 -0.19 -23.26 -20.49
CA VAL A 651 0.86 -24.11 -19.88
C VAL A 651 1.67 -24.95 -20.88
N PHE A 652 1.01 -25.45 -21.93
CA PHE A 652 1.59 -26.28 -23.00
C PHE A 652 1.45 -25.63 -24.40
N GLU A 653 1.38 -24.31 -24.50
CA GLU A 653 1.24 -23.59 -25.76
C GLU A 653 2.38 -23.90 -26.75
N ASP A 654 2.06 -23.93 -28.05
CA ASP A 654 2.98 -24.27 -29.14
C ASP A 654 3.74 -25.61 -28.98
N THR A 655 3.18 -26.54 -28.22
CA THR A 655 3.69 -27.92 -28.10
C THR A 655 2.98 -28.89 -29.06
N PRO A 656 3.71 -29.72 -29.84
CA PRO A 656 3.10 -30.72 -30.70
C PRO A 656 2.28 -31.80 -29.97
N TRP A 657 2.47 -31.99 -28.66
CA TRP A 657 1.74 -32.96 -27.85
C TRP A 657 0.25 -32.67 -27.90
N GLN A 658 -0.13 -31.40 -27.77
CA GLN A 658 -1.49 -30.96 -28.00
C GLN A 658 -2.01 -31.58 -29.31
N ASN A 659 -1.31 -31.36 -30.43
CA ASN A 659 -1.71 -31.84 -31.75
C ASN A 659 -1.77 -33.37 -31.90
N ASN A 660 -0.98 -34.13 -31.14
CA ASN A 660 -0.99 -35.61 -31.18
C ASN A 660 -1.98 -36.25 -30.19
N TYR A 661 -2.60 -35.47 -29.30
CA TYR A 661 -3.64 -35.97 -28.40
C TYR A 661 -4.86 -36.40 -29.22
N ASP A 662 -5.23 -37.68 -29.11
CA ASP A 662 -6.36 -38.28 -29.86
C ASP A 662 -7.69 -37.92 -29.20
N GLY A 663 -8.19 -36.72 -29.52
CA GLY A 663 -9.48 -36.21 -29.05
C GLY A 663 -9.58 -34.70 -29.10
N ASP A 664 -10.82 -34.20 -29.11
CA ASP A 664 -11.12 -32.76 -29.08
C ASP A 664 -10.87 -32.12 -27.69
N TYR A 665 -10.74 -32.94 -26.63
CA TYR A 665 -10.71 -32.51 -25.23
C TYR A 665 -9.54 -33.14 -24.45
N ILE A 666 -8.62 -32.32 -23.95
CA ILE A 666 -7.53 -32.77 -23.07
C ILE A 666 -8.04 -32.74 -21.62
N VAL A 667 -8.44 -33.90 -21.09
CA VAL A 667 -9.04 -34.03 -19.76
C VAL A 667 -8.15 -34.91 -18.86
N THR A 668 -7.89 -34.43 -17.65
CA THR A 668 -7.21 -35.16 -16.57
C THR A 668 -8.11 -36.24 -15.96
N SER A 669 -7.57 -37.20 -15.20
CA SER A 669 -8.36 -38.34 -14.71
C SER A 669 -9.36 -38.02 -13.59
N ASP A 670 -9.20 -36.88 -12.92
CA ASP A 670 -10.16 -36.30 -11.96
C ASP A 670 -11.25 -35.45 -12.66
N GLY A 671 -11.10 -35.19 -13.97
CA GLY A 671 -12.07 -34.50 -14.82
C GLY A 671 -11.74 -33.04 -15.13
N THR A 672 -10.58 -32.51 -14.75
CA THR A 672 -10.20 -31.13 -15.15
C THR A 672 -9.87 -31.08 -16.65
N LEU A 673 -10.64 -30.33 -17.43
CA LEU A 673 -10.38 -30.02 -18.84
C LEU A 673 -9.26 -28.96 -18.92
N LEU A 674 -8.09 -29.34 -19.44
CA LEU A 674 -6.93 -28.47 -19.57
C LEU A 674 -6.93 -27.64 -20.85
N ALA A 675 -7.41 -28.22 -21.95
CA ALA A 675 -7.45 -27.54 -23.25
C ALA A 675 -8.46 -28.18 -24.20
N TYR A 676 -9.18 -27.34 -24.94
CA TYR A 676 -9.98 -27.75 -26.09
C TYR A 676 -9.18 -27.60 -27.40
N LYS A 677 -9.36 -28.59 -28.26
CA LYS A 677 -8.57 -28.80 -29.48
C LYS A 677 -9.39 -29.13 -30.72
N GLY A 678 -10.69 -29.36 -30.57
CA GLY A 678 -11.56 -29.64 -31.69
C GLY A 678 -11.74 -28.43 -32.60
N THR A 679 -12.19 -28.69 -33.82
CA THR A 679 -12.53 -27.64 -34.82
C THR A 679 -14.04 -27.49 -35.01
N LYS A 680 -14.85 -28.07 -34.13
CA LYS A 680 -16.32 -27.99 -34.18
C LYS A 680 -16.77 -26.62 -33.71
N SER A 681 -17.77 -26.07 -34.39
CA SER A 681 -18.40 -24.79 -34.06
C SER A 681 -19.46 -24.90 -32.97
N ASP A 682 -20.20 -26.01 -32.85
CA ASP A 682 -21.11 -26.29 -31.73
C ASP A 682 -20.63 -27.56 -31.02
N ILE A 683 -20.44 -27.47 -29.70
CA ILE A 683 -19.94 -28.56 -28.87
C ILE A 683 -20.71 -28.70 -27.57
N THR A 684 -20.77 -29.93 -27.06
CA THR A 684 -21.10 -30.26 -25.67
C THR A 684 -19.87 -30.90 -25.06
N LEU A 685 -19.43 -30.42 -23.89
CA LEU A 685 -18.28 -31.01 -23.21
C LEU A 685 -18.67 -32.39 -22.64
N PRO A 686 -17.73 -33.36 -22.59
CA PRO A 686 -18.04 -34.70 -22.08
C PRO A 686 -18.48 -34.69 -20.61
N ASP A 687 -19.44 -35.55 -20.25
CA ASP A 687 -19.96 -35.70 -18.88
C ASP A 687 -18.87 -35.94 -17.82
N ASN A 688 -17.72 -36.51 -18.20
CA ASN A 688 -16.59 -36.76 -17.31
C ASN A 688 -15.73 -35.51 -17.01
N VAL A 689 -16.08 -34.33 -17.54
CA VAL A 689 -15.44 -33.05 -17.17
C VAL A 689 -16.08 -32.53 -15.87
N THR A 690 -15.25 -32.22 -14.88
CA THR A 690 -15.65 -31.77 -13.53
C THR A 690 -15.18 -30.36 -13.22
N SER A 691 -14.19 -29.84 -13.95
CA SER A 691 -13.77 -28.44 -13.93
C SER A 691 -13.12 -28.06 -15.26
N ILE A 692 -13.02 -26.76 -15.54
CA ILE A 692 -12.32 -26.22 -16.72
C ILE A 692 -11.14 -25.41 -16.20
N ALA A 693 -9.93 -25.72 -16.64
CA ALA A 693 -8.72 -25.00 -16.24
C ALA A 693 -8.66 -23.59 -16.88
N PRO A 694 -7.86 -22.68 -16.30
CA PRO A 694 -7.50 -21.42 -16.94
C PRO A 694 -7.00 -21.59 -18.38
N LEU A 695 -7.37 -20.64 -19.24
CA LEU A 695 -7.04 -20.58 -20.68
C LEU A 695 -7.50 -21.79 -21.54
N ALA A 696 -8.28 -22.75 -21.02
CA ALA A 696 -8.60 -24.00 -21.74
C ALA A 696 -9.31 -23.82 -23.10
N PHE A 697 -10.07 -22.75 -23.29
CA PHE A 697 -10.74 -22.32 -24.53
C PHE A 697 -10.21 -20.98 -25.06
N SER A 698 -9.10 -20.46 -24.54
CA SER A 698 -8.56 -19.18 -24.99
C SER A 698 -8.18 -19.22 -26.48
N TYR A 699 -8.48 -18.13 -27.19
CA TYR A 699 -8.34 -17.96 -28.65
C TYR A 699 -9.04 -19.01 -29.54
N LYS A 700 -9.95 -19.85 -29.02
CA LYS A 700 -10.61 -20.88 -29.83
C LYS A 700 -11.76 -20.33 -30.67
N THR A 701 -11.97 -20.92 -31.84
CA THR A 701 -12.99 -20.51 -32.82
C THR A 701 -14.25 -21.38 -32.76
N VAL A 702 -14.77 -21.59 -31.56
CA VAL A 702 -16.03 -22.31 -31.32
C VAL A 702 -17.16 -21.28 -31.32
N ASP A 703 -18.27 -21.50 -32.01
CA ASP A 703 -19.44 -20.60 -31.96
C ASP A 703 -20.29 -20.85 -30.71
N LYS A 704 -20.50 -22.12 -30.31
CA LYS A 704 -21.34 -22.51 -29.19
C LYS A 704 -20.71 -23.61 -28.31
N VAL A 705 -20.80 -23.43 -27.00
CA VAL A 705 -20.33 -24.39 -25.99
C VAL A 705 -21.45 -24.72 -25.00
N THR A 706 -21.80 -26.00 -24.89
CA THR A 706 -22.66 -26.53 -23.81
C THR A 706 -21.78 -27.19 -22.76
N VAL A 707 -21.83 -26.68 -21.52
CA VAL A 707 -21.05 -27.15 -20.38
C VAL A 707 -21.96 -28.03 -19.49
N PRO A 708 -21.62 -29.30 -19.24
CA PRO A 708 -22.47 -30.23 -18.50
C PRO A 708 -22.50 -29.94 -17.00
N GLY A 709 -23.57 -30.32 -16.32
CA GLY A 709 -23.79 -30.05 -14.88
C GLY A 709 -22.81 -30.76 -13.94
N THR A 710 -21.95 -31.62 -14.48
CA THR A 710 -20.81 -32.22 -13.78
C THR A 710 -19.66 -31.24 -13.55
N VAL A 711 -19.51 -30.21 -14.39
CA VAL A 711 -18.55 -29.12 -14.19
C VAL A 711 -18.96 -28.29 -12.98
N LYS A 712 -18.03 -28.05 -12.05
CA LYS A 712 -18.25 -27.24 -10.84
C LYS A 712 -17.53 -25.89 -10.87
N VAL A 713 -16.32 -25.85 -11.41
CA VAL A 713 -15.48 -24.65 -11.44
C VAL A 713 -15.00 -24.42 -12.87
N ILE A 714 -15.06 -23.16 -13.32
CA ILE A 714 -14.46 -22.68 -14.55
C ILE A 714 -13.37 -21.69 -14.16
N GLY A 715 -12.13 -21.97 -14.55
CA GLY A 715 -10.94 -21.21 -14.18
C GLY A 715 -10.91 -19.79 -14.74
N GLU A 716 -10.00 -18.99 -14.20
CA GLU A 716 -9.74 -17.63 -14.67
C GLU A 716 -9.30 -17.64 -16.14
N TYR A 717 -9.71 -16.65 -16.94
CA TYR A 717 -9.38 -16.60 -18.39
C TYR A 717 -9.78 -17.84 -19.23
N ALA A 718 -10.63 -18.75 -18.72
CA ALA A 718 -10.92 -20.03 -19.38
C ALA A 718 -11.37 -19.91 -20.85
N PHE A 719 -12.14 -18.88 -21.22
CA PHE A 719 -12.60 -18.57 -22.58
C PHE A 719 -12.09 -17.20 -23.08
N ALA A 720 -11.01 -16.67 -22.48
CA ALA A 720 -10.50 -15.34 -22.83
C ALA A 720 -10.05 -15.25 -24.30
N ASP A 721 -10.33 -14.12 -24.96
CA ASP A 721 -10.06 -13.86 -26.38
C ASP A 721 -10.67 -14.91 -27.36
N SER A 722 -11.61 -15.75 -26.88
CA SER A 722 -12.26 -16.76 -27.72
C SER A 722 -13.34 -16.15 -28.62
N ARG A 723 -13.65 -16.83 -29.72
CA ARG A 723 -14.72 -16.41 -30.66
C ARG A 723 -16.07 -17.06 -30.35
N VAL A 724 -16.33 -17.36 -29.08
CA VAL A 724 -17.60 -17.93 -28.63
C VAL A 724 -18.73 -16.91 -28.73
N LYS A 725 -19.89 -17.38 -29.17
CA LYS A 725 -21.13 -16.60 -29.31
C LYS A 725 -22.19 -17.04 -28.33
N THR A 726 -22.29 -18.34 -28.09
CA THR A 726 -23.31 -18.93 -27.21
C THR A 726 -22.66 -19.84 -26.18
N VAL A 727 -22.92 -19.61 -24.90
CA VAL A 727 -22.52 -20.54 -23.83
C VAL A 727 -23.77 -21.01 -23.10
N VAL A 728 -23.94 -22.31 -22.94
CA VAL A 728 -25.07 -22.92 -22.24
C VAL A 728 -24.53 -23.73 -21.08
N PHE A 729 -24.85 -23.35 -19.85
CA PHE A 729 -24.48 -24.12 -18.67
C PHE A 729 -25.66 -24.99 -18.24
N GLU A 730 -25.47 -26.30 -18.24
CA GLU A 730 -26.37 -27.20 -17.52
C GLU A 730 -26.26 -26.94 -16.01
N ASP A 731 -27.36 -27.18 -15.29
CA ASP A 731 -27.42 -26.89 -13.86
C ASP A 731 -26.42 -27.75 -13.07
N GLY A 732 -25.47 -27.07 -12.41
CA GLY A 732 -24.45 -27.71 -11.61
C GLY A 732 -23.11 -26.97 -11.51
N VAL A 733 -22.82 -26.03 -12.42
CA VAL A 733 -21.66 -25.14 -12.30
C VAL A 733 -21.88 -24.18 -11.12
N GLN A 734 -20.84 -24.03 -10.30
CA GLN A 734 -20.88 -23.32 -9.01
C GLN A 734 -20.02 -22.06 -9.00
N GLU A 735 -18.92 -22.04 -9.76
CA GLU A 735 -17.96 -20.94 -9.77
C GLU A 735 -17.46 -20.62 -11.18
N LEU A 736 -17.48 -19.33 -11.53
CA LEU A 736 -16.76 -18.77 -12.67
C LEU A 736 -15.59 -17.91 -12.16
N GLY A 737 -14.39 -18.16 -12.66
CA GLY A 737 -13.17 -17.42 -12.32
C GLY A 737 -13.15 -16.01 -12.92
N ASN A 738 -12.30 -15.15 -12.38
CA ASN A 738 -12.08 -13.80 -12.91
C ASN A 738 -11.64 -13.87 -14.39
N HIS A 739 -12.07 -12.91 -15.19
CA HIS A 739 -11.72 -12.79 -16.60
C HIS A 739 -12.06 -14.01 -17.47
N ALA A 740 -12.92 -14.93 -16.98
CA ALA A 740 -13.23 -16.18 -17.69
C ALA A 740 -13.75 -15.96 -19.13
N PHE A 741 -14.32 -14.79 -19.45
CA PHE A 741 -14.73 -14.38 -20.80
C PHE A 741 -14.14 -13.01 -21.22
N GLN A 742 -12.98 -12.62 -20.67
CA GLN A 742 -12.28 -11.40 -21.07
C GLN A 742 -12.01 -11.39 -22.58
N GLU A 743 -12.22 -10.26 -23.25
CA GLU A 743 -12.00 -10.07 -24.70
C GLU A 743 -12.71 -11.12 -25.60
N ALA A 744 -13.67 -11.87 -25.07
CA ALA A 744 -14.53 -12.78 -25.84
C ALA A 744 -15.62 -11.99 -26.60
N CYS A 745 -15.19 -10.98 -27.37
CA CYS A 745 -15.98 -9.90 -27.95
C CYS A 745 -17.04 -10.33 -29.00
N THR A 746 -17.22 -11.63 -29.21
CA THR A 746 -18.29 -12.19 -30.07
C THR A 746 -19.44 -12.79 -29.28
N ILE A 747 -19.42 -12.75 -27.95
CA ILE A 747 -20.41 -13.41 -27.11
C ILE A 747 -21.77 -12.68 -27.17
N GLU A 748 -22.79 -13.39 -27.64
CA GLU A 748 -24.13 -12.87 -27.90
C GLU A 748 -25.13 -13.35 -26.82
N GLU A 749 -25.05 -14.62 -26.40
CA GLU A 749 -26.00 -15.24 -25.46
C GLU A 749 -25.30 -16.19 -24.47
N ILE A 750 -25.62 -16.08 -23.18
CA ILE A 750 -25.15 -17.01 -22.14
C ILE A 750 -26.32 -17.48 -21.29
N ASP A 751 -26.60 -18.78 -21.25
CA ASP A 751 -27.63 -19.38 -20.41
C ASP A 751 -27.00 -19.89 -19.11
N MET A 752 -27.21 -19.16 -18.00
CA MET A 752 -26.56 -19.35 -16.70
C MET A 752 -27.27 -20.42 -15.84
N PRO A 753 -26.52 -21.22 -15.06
CA PRO A 753 -27.09 -22.30 -14.27
C PRO A 753 -27.67 -21.80 -12.94
N GLU A 754 -28.65 -22.53 -12.39
CA GLU A 754 -29.26 -22.17 -11.10
C GLU A 754 -28.31 -22.39 -9.91
N SER A 755 -27.38 -23.33 -10.03
CA SER A 755 -26.37 -23.73 -9.02
C SER A 755 -25.20 -22.76 -8.81
N LEU A 756 -25.18 -21.61 -9.49
CA LEU A 756 -24.05 -20.68 -9.52
C LEU A 756 -23.95 -19.84 -8.23
N ILE A 757 -22.98 -20.18 -7.37
CA ILE A 757 -22.77 -19.56 -6.04
C ILE A 757 -21.67 -18.49 -6.00
N LYS A 758 -20.81 -18.41 -7.03
CA LYS A 758 -19.75 -17.39 -7.14
C LYS A 758 -19.68 -16.84 -8.56
N PHE A 759 -20.00 -15.55 -8.67
CA PHE A 759 -20.00 -14.79 -9.92
C PHE A 759 -19.71 -13.31 -9.63
N ASP A 760 -18.80 -12.71 -10.39
CA ASP A 760 -18.56 -11.27 -10.43
C ASP A 760 -18.59 -10.82 -11.89
N GLY A 761 -19.68 -10.19 -12.30
CA GLY A 761 -19.97 -9.89 -13.70
C GLY A 761 -18.88 -9.06 -14.37
N ASN A 762 -18.42 -8.03 -13.68
CA ASN A 762 -17.46 -7.05 -14.19
C ASN A 762 -16.03 -7.61 -14.26
N LYS A 763 -15.72 -8.62 -13.46
CA LYS A 763 -14.46 -9.37 -13.59
C LYS A 763 -14.56 -10.45 -14.64
N ILE A 764 -15.69 -11.17 -14.73
CA ILE A 764 -15.87 -12.30 -15.67
C ILE A 764 -15.94 -11.81 -17.13
N PHE A 765 -16.70 -10.75 -17.39
CA PHE A 765 -16.88 -10.12 -18.69
C PHE A 765 -16.16 -8.78 -18.70
N TYR A 766 -14.94 -8.78 -19.24
CA TYR A 766 -14.11 -7.60 -19.35
C TYR A 766 -13.72 -7.36 -20.82
N TRP A 767 -14.07 -6.19 -21.35
CA TRP A 767 -13.76 -5.77 -22.72
C TRP A 767 -13.18 -4.35 -22.72
N TRP A 768 -12.23 -4.07 -23.61
CA TRP A 768 -11.66 -2.73 -23.81
C TRP A 768 -12.54 -1.77 -24.63
N ASN A 769 -13.75 -2.20 -25.06
CA ASN A 769 -14.77 -1.35 -25.69
C ASN A 769 -16.15 -1.67 -25.12
N ASP A 770 -16.81 -0.67 -24.54
CA ASP A 770 -18.01 -0.81 -23.71
C ASP A 770 -19.35 -1.07 -24.46
N ASP A 771 -19.32 -1.32 -25.78
CA ASP A 771 -20.51 -1.29 -26.67
C ASP A 771 -20.90 -2.67 -27.27
N LEU A 772 -20.78 -3.76 -26.51
CA LEU A 772 -21.16 -5.11 -26.98
C LEU A 772 -22.46 -5.63 -26.33
N PRO A 773 -23.48 -6.01 -27.12
CA PRO A 773 -24.76 -6.49 -26.60
C PRO A 773 -24.69 -7.96 -26.17
N LEU A 774 -24.36 -8.21 -24.90
CA LEU A 774 -24.47 -9.52 -24.25
C LEU A 774 -25.88 -9.75 -23.69
N ILE A 775 -26.47 -10.90 -23.98
CA ILE A 775 -27.74 -11.37 -23.40
C ILE A 775 -27.46 -12.50 -22.41
N ILE A 776 -27.81 -12.30 -21.13
CA ILE A 776 -27.74 -13.38 -20.14
C ILE A 776 -29.12 -14.00 -19.92
N GLY A 777 -29.29 -15.25 -20.34
CA GLY A 777 -30.42 -16.09 -19.99
C GLY A 777 -30.27 -16.65 -18.58
N CYS A 778 -31.31 -16.53 -17.75
CA CYS A 778 -31.43 -17.30 -16.51
C CYS A 778 -32.87 -17.29 -16.00
N LYS A 779 -33.14 -18.15 -15.01
CA LYS A 779 -34.46 -18.28 -14.37
C LYS A 779 -34.65 -17.25 -13.27
N SER A 780 -35.83 -16.63 -13.25
CA SER A 780 -36.26 -15.68 -12.22
C SER A 780 -36.12 -16.27 -10.80
N GLY A 781 -35.39 -15.57 -9.93
CA GLY A 781 -35.17 -15.96 -8.54
C GLY A 781 -34.00 -16.92 -8.27
N SER A 782 -33.15 -17.20 -9.27
CA SER A 782 -31.87 -17.90 -9.09
C SER A 782 -30.76 -16.96 -8.56
N GLU A 783 -29.68 -17.51 -8.01
CA GLU A 783 -28.51 -16.70 -7.60
C GLU A 783 -27.85 -16.03 -8.81
N ALA A 784 -27.74 -16.71 -9.95
CA ALA A 784 -27.30 -16.12 -11.22
C ALA A 784 -28.16 -14.91 -11.66
N TYR A 785 -29.48 -14.98 -11.48
CA TYR A 785 -30.39 -13.86 -11.76
C TYR A 785 -30.13 -12.66 -10.84
N TYR A 786 -29.84 -12.91 -9.55
CA TYR A 786 -29.46 -11.86 -8.62
C TYR A 786 -28.14 -11.19 -9.03
N TYR A 787 -27.08 -11.98 -9.26
CA TYR A 787 -25.77 -11.48 -9.65
C TYR A 787 -25.81 -10.68 -10.96
N ALA A 788 -26.48 -11.18 -12.00
CA ALA A 788 -26.55 -10.49 -13.28
C ALA A 788 -27.38 -9.18 -13.23
N LEU A 789 -28.29 -9.03 -12.26
CA LEU A 789 -28.93 -7.73 -11.97
C LEU A 789 -28.00 -6.76 -11.22
N VAL A 790 -27.18 -7.26 -10.29
CA VAL A 790 -26.21 -6.43 -9.53
C VAL A 790 -25.14 -5.83 -10.44
N HIS A 791 -24.75 -6.54 -11.50
CA HIS A 791 -23.77 -6.11 -12.50
C HIS A 791 -24.38 -5.52 -13.80
N ASP A 792 -25.69 -5.22 -13.82
CA ASP A 792 -26.44 -4.67 -14.97
C ASP A 792 -26.29 -5.42 -16.32
N LEU A 793 -26.08 -6.74 -16.28
CA LEU A 793 -25.77 -7.57 -17.46
C LEU A 793 -27.00 -7.98 -18.30
N HIS A 794 -28.00 -7.09 -18.40
CA HIS A 794 -29.14 -7.17 -19.34
C HIS A 794 -29.82 -8.56 -19.45
N VAL A 795 -30.39 -9.03 -18.34
CA VAL A 795 -30.94 -10.40 -18.20
C VAL A 795 -32.24 -10.65 -18.99
N LYS A 796 -32.30 -11.79 -19.68
CA LYS A 796 -33.45 -12.33 -20.43
C LYS A 796 -34.09 -13.52 -19.67
N LEU A 797 -35.40 -13.44 -19.46
CA LEU A 797 -36.17 -14.49 -18.79
C LEU A 797 -36.54 -15.63 -19.76
N VAL A 798 -36.08 -16.85 -19.46
CA VAL A 798 -36.55 -18.10 -20.09
C VAL A 798 -37.78 -18.62 -19.32
N LYS A 799 -38.67 -19.37 -19.99
CA LYS A 799 -40.02 -19.71 -19.51
C LYS A 799 -40.36 -21.18 -19.63
#